data_AF-A0A849DSE6-F1
#
_entry.id   AF-A0A849DSE6-F1
#
_cell.length_a   1.000
_cell.length_b   1.000
_cell.length_c   1.000
_cell.angle_alpha   90.00
_cell.angle_beta   90.00
_cell.angle_gamma   90.00
#
_symmetry.space_group_name_H-M   'P 1'
#
loop_
_entity.id
_entity.type
_entity.pdbx_description
1 polymer ?
#
loop_
_entity_poly.entity_id
_entity_poly.type
_entity_poly.pdbx_seq_one_letter_code
_entity_poly.pdbx_strand_id
1 'polypeptide(L)'
;MKRSQLVLKTGTRPSSLALTQCRGALDRIEGMLEGIVFEMVPITSIGDTDRTTDLRESPADFFTRELDKTLLNGDIDLAVHSAKDLPAPMPDDIDWFWLPWREEPRDVLVLAKGRSVSDLPGKPVIGVSSERREAYSTKRFPGAIQKNIRGNIEERIEQVDRGDFDIVIMAAAALLRLGIEDRITEWIPLDELEVPEGQGYLAVTFRAGDKRLQAFRSLFMHTVVFAGAGVSNRELCTIATLRSLKHCDICLYDSLIDPSLLDELPPHAIAIDVGKRCGAHSKEQHETTKLLCDCVRQSKRVLRLKGGDPGIFGRLAEETAALEELGIPFRVIPGISALQAATTGTGMLLTRRDVSRGFVALTPRLHGGGLARCDAEMKDQLPVIYYMSIKAIEPIAQQLLEDGRVPDTPAALIFNAGGEDETIIKTTLGELPALAQTLQIRHPGLIMVGDVVPYGYKTDLGALQGKKVLLTCSDAIQQKAVDMVRDLGGHPIQFPLIHLKCRRDFHPHLETFDWLVITSPSSVRAFMELAAFHKLDYRSIPKIMVCGRGTADEFAEYGIRVDAQPEGKFSAESLKALAREILTPGEKVLRVRSDKAGPELADALRESGAEVEDAIIYDNARIEHKELPAFDAVFFASASGVESFIGQWGVASLENKTAVVIGNPTAEAMEAHQLEPDVVARESTIPGAMQSLAEHLVSKAITQSSL
;
A
#
# COMPACT_ATOMS: atom_id res chain seq x y z
N MET A 1 21.43 51.18 1.26
CA MET A 1 19.99 51.36 1.61
C MET A 1 19.56 50.15 2.42
N LYS A 2 19.10 50.32 3.66
CA LYS A 2 18.43 49.23 4.40
C LYS A 2 17.18 48.87 3.59
N ARG A 3 17.05 47.61 3.13
CA ARG A 3 15.80 47.14 2.51
C ARG A 3 14.67 47.41 3.51
N SER A 4 13.60 48.08 3.07
CA SER A 4 12.41 48.29 3.90
C SER A 4 11.82 46.93 4.27
N GLN A 5 11.61 46.67 5.56
CA GLN A 5 10.95 45.45 6.03
C GLN A 5 9.46 45.51 5.66
N LEU A 6 8.92 44.42 5.13
CA LEU A 6 7.48 44.24 4.95
C LEU A 6 6.88 43.79 6.30
N VAL A 7 5.93 44.58 6.81
CA VAL A 7 5.18 44.22 8.02
C VAL A 7 3.88 43.56 7.59
N LEU A 8 3.61 42.35 8.08
CA LEU A 8 2.34 41.64 7.88
C LEU A 8 1.54 41.64 9.18
N LYS A 9 0.28 42.08 9.12
CA LYS A 9 -0.61 42.08 10.28
C LYS A 9 -1.21 40.69 10.49
N THR A 10 -1.02 40.11 11.67
CA THR A 10 -1.44 38.75 12.00
C THR A 10 -2.51 38.75 13.08
N GLY A 11 -3.73 38.37 12.73
CA GLY A 11 -4.81 38.16 13.70
C GLY A 11 -4.60 36.93 14.58
N THR A 12 -4.93 37.04 15.86
CA THR A 12 -5.00 35.90 16.79
C THR A 12 -6.00 36.21 17.92
N ARG A 13 -6.54 35.18 18.57
CA ARG A 13 -7.37 35.36 19.77
C ARG A 13 -6.56 35.95 20.94
N PRO A 14 -7.19 36.68 21.88
CA PRO A 14 -6.50 37.36 22.98
C PRO A 14 -6.16 36.44 24.16
N SER A 15 -6.54 35.16 24.12
CA SER A 15 -6.20 34.23 25.20
C SER A 15 -4.68 34.03 25.30
N SER A 16 -4.19 33.82 26.52
CA SER A 16 -2.76 33.58 26.81
C SER A 16 -2.18 32.46 25.92
N LEU A 17 -2.90 31.34 25.79
CA LEU A 17 -2.52 30.25 24.90
C LEU A 17 -2.42 30.69 23.43
N ALA A 18 -3.42 31.41 22.92
CA ALA A 18 -3.45 31.83 21.51
C ALA A 18 -2.34 32.84 21.18
N LEU A 19 -2.09 33.81 22.07
CA LEU A 19 -0.99 34.78 21.93
C LEU A 19 0.37 34.07 21.95
N THR A 20 0.56 33.13 22.89
CA THR A 20 1.81 32.35 23.00
C THR A 20 2.04 31.48 21.77
N GLN A 21 0.98 30.82 21.28
CA GLN A 21 0.99 30.02 20.04
C GLN A 21 1.34 30.85 18.82
N CYS A 22 0.63 31.96 18.63
CA CYS A 22 0.84 32.86 17.49
C CYS A 22 2.27 33.39 17.52
N ARG A 23 2.73 33.91 18.66
CA ARG A 23 4.10 34.45 18.77
C ARG A 23 5.16 33.39 18.50
N GLY A 24 5.04 32.21 19.11
CA GLY A 24 5.99 31.11 18.90
C GLY A 24 6.04 30.62 17.45
N ALA A 25 4.91 30.61 16.75
CA ALA A 25 4.88 30.31 15.31
C ALA A 25 5.53 31.41 14.48
N LEU A 26 5.18 32.67 14.73
CA LEU A 26 5.72 33.82 14.01
C LEU A 26 7.24 33.97 14.21
N ASP A 27 7.76 33.80 15.42
CA ASP A 27 9.20 33.87 15.69
C ASP A 27 9.99 32.83 14.86
N ARG A 28 9.44 31.60 14.70
CA ARG A 28 10.04 30.57 13.82
C ARG A 28 9.98 30.99 12.36
N ILE A 29 8.86 31.55 11.92
CA ILE A 29 8.66 31.99 10.53
C ILE A 29 9.58 33.17 10.20
N GLU A 30 9.74 34.15 11.09
CA GLU A 30 10.66 35.28 10.94
C GLU A 30 12.11 34.80 10.79
N GLY A 31 12.49 33.74 11.52
CA GLY A 31 13.79 33.10 11.36
C GLY A 31 14.02 32.44 9.99
N MET A 32 12.95 32.14 9.24
CA MET A 32 13.01 31.52 7.91
C MET A 32 13.01 32.55 6.76
N LEU A 33 12.61 33.79 7.03
CA LEU A 33 12.31 34.79 6.00
C LEU A 33 13.16 36.05 6.14
N GLU A 34 13.76 36.51 5.04
CA GLU A 34 14.49 37.78 5.03
C GLU A 34 13.56 38.97 4.75
N GLY A 35 13.61 39.99 5.62
CA GLY A 35 12.93 41.27 5.37
C GLY A 35 11.41 41.26 5.59
N ILE A 36 10.87 40.24 6.24
CA ILE A 36 9.46 40.13 6.64
C ILE A 36 9.40 40.12 8.17
N VAL A 37 8.48 40.88 8.74
CA VAL A 37 8.18 40.91 10.18
C VAL A 37 6.67 40.87 10.38
N PHE A 38 6.22 40.33 11.51
CA PHE A 38 4.79 40.17 11.80
C PHE A 38 4.35 40.99 13.00
N GLU A 39 3.25 41.72 12.84
CA GLU A 39 2.59 42.49 13.88
C GLU A 39 1.34 41.72 14.36
N MET A 40 1.32 41.28 15.62
CA MET A 40 0.16 40.57 16.16
C MET A 40 -0.99 41.54 16.49
N VAL A 41 -2.18 41.22 16.01
CA VAL A 41 -3.42 41.96 16.27
C VAL A 41 -4.39 41.04 17.04
N PRO A 42 -4.53 41.23 18.36
CA PRO A 42 -5.48 40.46 19.16
C PRO A 42 -6.93 40.79 18.78
N ILE A 43 -7.74 39.78 18.48
CA ILE A 43 -9.13 39.93 18.06
C ILE A 43 -10.02 39.01 18.90
N THR A 44 -10.97 39.60 19.62
CA THR A 44 -11.90 38.87 20.48
C THR A 44 -12.96 38.14 19.65
N SER A 45 -13.11 36.83 19.86
CA SER A 45 -14.15 36.02 19.23
C SER A 45 -15.41 35.90 20.11
N ILE A 46 -16.52 35.45 19.51
CA ILE A 46 -17.74 35.10 20.27
C ILE A 46 -17.42 34.08 21.35
N GLY A 47 -16.63 33.04 21.02
CA GLY A 47 -16.25 32.01 21.99
C GLY A 47 -15.34 32.46 23.12
N ASP A 48 -14.74 33.65 23.05
CA ASP A 48 -14.04 34.26 24.18
C ASP A 48 -15.01 34.98 25.14
N THR A 49 -16.11 35.53 24.60
CA THR A 49 -17.10 36.29 25.37
C THR A 49 -18.24 35.44 25.93
N ASP A 50 -18.65 34.39 25.21
CA ASP A 50 -19.73 33.49 25.62
C ASP A 50 -19.19 32.36 26.49
N ARG A 51 -19.58 32.39 27.77
CA ARG A 51 -19.20 31.39 28.79
C ARG A 51 -20.34 30.44 29.15
N THR A 52 -21.49 30.54 28.47
CA THR A 52 -22.73 29.85 28.83
C THR A 52 -23.11 28.75 27.86
N THR A 53 -22.87 28.95 26.56
CA THR A 53 -23.20 27.96 25.53
C THR A 53 -22.35 26.69 25.69
N ASP A 54 -22.93 25.51 25.47
CA ASP A 54 -22.17 24.27 25.45
C ASP A 54 -21.28 24.22 24.20
N LEU A 55 -19.99 23.84 24.34
CA LEU A 55 -19.09 23.71 23.19
C LEU A 55 -19.57 22.65 22.20
N ARG A 56 -20.30 21.63 22.69
CA ARG A 56 -20.86 20.57 21.85
C ARG A 56 -22.00 21.05 20.95
N GLU A 57 -22.65 22.15 21.31
CA GLU A 57 -23.78 22.75 20.57
C GLU A 57 -23.38 24.04 19.84
N SER A 58 -22.09 24.42 19.90
CA SER A 58 -21.61 25.67 19.31
C SER A 58 -21.45 25.56 17.79
N PRO A 59 -21.66 26.65 17.03
CA PRO A 59 -21.37 26.69 15.59
C PRO A 59 -19.91 26.35 15.26
N ALA A 60 -19.64 25.79 14.07
CA ALA A 60 -18.30 25.36 13.67
C ALA A 60 -17.26 26.50 13.61
N ASP A 61 -17.69 27.74 13.40
CA ASP A 61 -16.87 28.95 13.28
C ASP A 61 -16.85 29.79 14.58
N PHE A 62 -17.28 29.22 15.70
CA PHE A 62 -17.46 29.91 16.99
C PHE A 62 -16.21 30.66 17.49
N PHE A 63 -15.02 30.18 17.12
CA PHE A 63 -13.74 30.79 17.47
C PHE A 63 -13.05 31.55 16.32
N THR A 64 -13.51 31.41 15.07
CA THR A 64 -12.83 31.96 13.89
C THR A 64 -13.58 33.11 13.22
N ARG A 65 -14.90 33.19 13.37
CA ARG A 65 -15.77 34.12 12.60
C ARG A 65 -15.30 35.58 12.60
N GLU A 66 -14.91 36.12 13.75
CA GLU A 66 -14.47 37.53 13.84
C GLU A 66 -13.08 37.75 13.24
N LEU A 67 -12.21 36.75 13.31
CA LEU A 67 -10.91 36.76 12.62
C LEU A 67 -11.11 36.73 11.10
N ASP A 68 -12.00 35.86 10.61
CA ASP A 68 -12.31 35.74 9.18
C ASP A 68 -12.90 37.05 8.62
N LYS A 69 -13.84 37.69 9.33
CA LYS A 69 -14.36 39.02 8.94
C LYS A 69 -13.26 40.07 8.88
N THR A 70 -12.39 40.12 9.88
CA THR A 70 -11.29 41.10 9.95
C THR A 70 -10.28 40.89 8.82
N LEU A 71 -10.04 39.63 8.47
CA LEU A 71 -9.20 39.22 7.34
C LEU A 71 -9.82 39.65 6.00
N LEU A 72 -11.11 39.43 5.79
CA LEU A 72 -11.83 39.82 4.57
C LEU A 72 -11.95 41.34 4.41
N ASN A 73 -12.06 42.09 5.50
CA ASN A 73 -12.06 43.55 5.49
C ASN A 73 -10.69 44.16 5.14
N GLY A 74 -9.61 43.37 5.19
CA GLY A 74 -8.25 43.85 4.92
C GLY A 74 -7.55 44.47 6.13
N ASP A 75 -8.12 44.35 7.32
CA ASP A 75 -7.56 44.91 8.56
C ASP A 75 -6.35 44.09 9.07
N ILE A 76 -6.31 42.80 8.72
CA ILE A 76 -5.18 41.89 8.92
C ILE A 76 -4.81 41.21 7.60
N ASP A 77 -3.55 40.77 7.45
CA ASP A 77 -3.06 40.04 6.27
C ASP A 77 -3.31 38.53 6.39
N LEU A 78 -3.10 37.97 7.58
CA LEU A 78 -3.31 36.55 7.89
C LEU A 78 -3.81 36.39 9.34
N ALA A 79 -4.27 35.19 9.70
CA ALA A 79 -4.59 34.84 11.08
C ALA A 79 -4.00 33.48 11.47
N VAL A 80 -3.61 33.32 12.74
CA VAL A 80 -3.09 32.07 13.29
C VAL A 80 -4.11 31.46 14.25
N HIS A 81 -4.40 30.17 14.09
CA HIS A 81 -5.40 29.42 14.83
C HIS A 81 -4.84 28.11 15.37
N SER A 82 -5.49 27.55 16.39
CA SER A 82 -5.38 26.11 16.64
C SER A 82 -6.11 25.38 15.51
N ALA A 83 -5.44 24.43 14.82
CA ALA A 83 -5.99 23.84 13.60
C ALA A 83 -7.32 23.09 13.83
N LYS A 84 -7.48 22.47 15.00
CA LYS A 84 -8.72 21.78 15.42
C LYS A 84 -9.93 22.70 15.61
N ASP A 85 -9.71 24.02 15.69
CA ASP A 85 -10.76 25.01 15.89
C ASP A 85 -11.20 25.63 14.54
N LEU A 86 -10.58 25.23 13.42
CA LEU A 86 -11.03 25.68 12.10
C LEU A 86 -12.37 25.04 11.72
N PRO A 87 -13.27 25.78 11.05
CA PRO A 87 -14.53 25.25 10.57
C PRO A 87 -14.30 24.23 9.43
N ALA A 88 -15.18 23.23 9.37
CA ALA A 88 -15.26 22.29 8.26
C ALA A 88 -16.71 22.28 7.73
N PRO A 89 -16.97 22.70 6.47
CA PRO A 89 -16.01 23.20 5.49
C PRO A 89 -15.49 24.61 5.80
N MET A 90 -14.31 24.93 5.27
CA MET A 90 -13.78 26.31 5.27
C MET A 90 -14.58 27.21 4.31
N PRO A 91 -14.70 28.52 4.59
CA PRO A 91 -15.27 29.49 3.65
C PRO A 91 -14.47 29.59 2.34
N ASP A 92 -15.14 29.73 1.20
CA ASP A 92 -14.51 29.72 -0.14
C ASP A 92 -13.59 30.93 -0.38
N ASP A 93 -13.82 32.04 0.32
CA ASP A 93 -13.03 33.28 0.26
C ASP A 93 -11.82 33.28 1.23
N ILE A 94 -11.64 32.20 1.99
CA ILE A 94 -10.53 32.00 2.91
C ILE A 94 -9.67 30.81 2.46
N ASP A 95 -8.40 31.09 2.19
CA ASP A 95 -7.40 30.04 1.98
C ASP A 95 -6.65 29.75 3.29
N TRP A 96 -6.11 28.54 3.41
CA TRP A 96 -5.56 28.05 4.66
C TRP A 96 -4.45 27.00 4.47
N PHE A 97 -3.68 26.79 5.53
CA PHE A 97 -2.76 25.66 5.66
C PHE A 97 -2.36 25.43 7.12
N TRP A 98 -1.86 24.24 7.42
CA TRP A 98 -1.29 23.89 8.72
C TRP A 98 0.22 24.09 8.69
N LEU A 99 0.75 24.61 9.78
CA LEU A 99 2.19 24.62 10.02
C LEU A 99 2.66 23.20 10.34
N PRO A 100 3.85 22.77 9.88
CA PRO A 100 4.32 21.38 10.01
C PRO A 100 4.72 21.02 11.45
N TRP A 101 4.73 21.99 12.36
CA TRP A 101 5.19 21.83 13.75
C TRP A 101 4.06 21.34 14.65
N ARG A 102 3.75 20.05 14.56
CA ARG A 102 2.79 19.41 15.49
C ARG A 102 3.39 19.31 16.88
N GLU A 103 2.65 19.78 17.87
CA GLU A 103 2.92 19.52 19.28
C GLU A 103 2.39 18.14 19.71
N GLU A 104 2.81 17.65 20.87
CA GLU A 104 2.32 16.39 21.46
C GLU A 104 0.77 16.29 21.42
N PRO A 105 0.22 15.32 20.65
CA PRO A 105 -1.20 15.26 20.38
C PRO A 105 -2.05 14.61 21.48
N ARG A 106 -1.44 13.87 22.43
CA ARG A 106 -2.19 13.17 23.48
C ARG A 106 -2.99 14.11 24.38
N ASP A 107 -4.05 13.58 24.96
CA ASP A 107 -4.71 14.21 26.10
C ASP A 107 -4.05 13.76 27.41
N VAL A 108 -4.24 14.56 28.45
CA VAL A 108 -3.70 14.35 29.78
C VAL A 108 -4.80 14.51 30.83
N LEU A 109 -4.64 13.81 31.94
CA LEU A 109 -5.39 14.06 33.17
C LEU A 109 -4.69 15.16 33.96
N VAL A 110 -5.46 16.14 34.39
CA VAL A 110 -5.02 17.20 35.29
C VAL A 110 -5.83 17.12 36.58
N LEU A 111 -5.13 16.87 37.68
CA LEU A 111 -5.66 16.88 39.04
C LEU A 111 -5.05 18.06 39.83
N ALA A 112 -5.55 18.28 41.04
CA ALA A 112 -4.95 19.25 41.97
C ALA A 112 -3.49 18.88 42.25
N LYS A 113 -2.61 19.89 42.32
CA LYS A 113 -1.15 19.68 42.39
C LYS A 113 -0.76 18.73 43.54
N GLY A 114 0.02 17.70 43.23
CA GLY A 114 0.48 16.69 44.18
C GLY A 114 -0.51 15.53 44.44
N ARG A 115 -1.68 15.52 43.80
CA ARG A 115 -2.61 14.38 43.80
C ARG A 115 -2.30 13.39 42.68
N SER A 116 -2.77 12.17 42.85
CA SER A 116 -2.75 11.08 41.88
C SER A 116 -4.15 10.49 41.67
N VAL A 117 -4.31 9.66 40.63
CA VAL A 117 -5.59 8.98 40.36
C VAL A 117 -6.02 8.07 41.52
N SER A 118 -5.09 7.53 42.32
CA SER A 118 -5.42 6.76 43.52
C SER A 118 -6.02 7.58 44.66
N ASP A 119 -5.91 8.91 44.62
CA ASP A 119 -6.42 9.81 45.66
C ASP A 119 -7.86 10.28 45.41
N LEU A 120 -8.49 9.82 44.33
CA LEU A 120 -9.81 10.26 43.90
C LEU A 120 -10.92 9.76 44.85
N PRO A 121 -11.98 10.56 45.08
CA PRO A 121 -13.14 10.12 45.83
C PRO A 121 -13.92 9.04 45.05
N GLY A 122 -14.77 8.27 45.74
CA GLY A 122 -15.52 7.16 45.12
C GLY A 122 -16.48 7.56 43.98
N LYS A 123 -16.82 8.84 43.86
CA LYS A 123 -17.58 9.42 42.73
C LYS A 123 -16.94 10.76 42.32
N PRO A 124 -15.82 10.73 41.57
CA PRO A 124 -15.11 11.95 41.22
C PRO A 124 -15.93 12.83 40.28
N VAL A 125 -15.81 14.14 40.42
CA VAL A 125 -16.40 15.14 39.53
C VAL A 125 -15.42 15.43 38.40
N ILE A 126 -15.78 15.09 37.16
CA ILE A 126 -14.91 15.24 35.99
C ILE A 126 -15.41 16.36 35.09
N GLY A 127 -14.52 17.32 34.79
CA GLY A 127 -14.79 18.41 33.86
C GLY A 127 -14.57 17.98 32.42
N VAL A 128 -15.66 17.90 31.65
CA VAL A 128 -15.66 17.49 30.25
C VAL A 128 -16.13 18.61 29.33
N SER A 129 -15.56 18.68 28.13
CA SER A 129 -15.82 19.75 27.15
C SER A 129 -15.92 19.25 25.71
N SER A 130 -16.03 17.93 25.53
CA SER A 130 -16.18 17.28 24.23
C SER A 130 -16.72 15.86 24.46
N GLU A 131 -17.57 15.38 23.56
CA GLU A 131 -18.19 14.04 23.62
C GLU A 131 -17.15 12.92 23.74
N ARG A 132 -16.03 13.05 23.04
CA ARG A 132 -14.92 12.07 23.08
C ARG A 132 -14.32 11.91 24.48
N ARG A 133 -14.08 13.02 25.17
CA ARG A 133 -13.56 13.01 26.56
C ARG A 133 -14.59 12.48 27.54
N GLU A 134 -15.87 12.78 27.32
CA GLU A 134 -16.99 12.23 28.10
C GLU A 134 -17.11 10.70 27.95
N ALA A 135 -16.99 10.19 26.73
CA ALA A 135 -16.96 8.74 26.47
C ALA A 135 -15.77 8.07 27.18
N TYR A 136 -14.57 8.65 27.09
CA TYR A 136 -13.39 8.16 27.80
C TYR A 136 -13.58 8.18 29.31
N SER A 137 -14.05 9.29 29.88
CA SER A 137 -14.32 9.43 31.31
C SER A 137 -15.31 8.38 31.81
N THR A 138 -16.37 8.12 31.05
CA THR A 138 -17.38 7.09 31.37
C THR A 138 -16.75 5.70 31.45
N LYS A 139 -15.85 5.38 30.52
CA LYS A 139 -15.16 4.08 30.46
C LYS A 139 -14.13 3.93 31.57
N ARG A 140 -13.30 4.95 31.80
CA ARG A 140 -12.15 4.89 32.72
C ARG A 140 -12.53 5.09 34.19
N PHE A 141 -13.58 5.85 34.47
CA PHE A 141 -14.06 6.17 35.81
C PHE A 141 -15.55 5.86 35.98
N PRO A 142 -15.94 4.56 36.05
CA PRO A 142 -17.33 4.18 36.20
C PRO A 142 -17.94 4.79 37.47
N GLY A 143 -19.03 5.55 37.34
CA GLY A 143 -19.70 6.21 38.46
C GLY A 143 -19.24 7.64 38.77
N ALA A 144 -18.31 8.20 37.99
CA ALA A 144 -17.96 9.62 38.04
C ALA A 144 -19.14 10.54 37.69
N ILE A 145 -19.18 11.72 38.31
CA ILE A 145 -20.14 12.79 37.99
C ILE A 145 -19.50 13.67 36.92
N GLN A 146 -20.02 13.65 35.70
CA GLN A 146 -19.51 14.46 34.62
C GLN A 146 -20.23 15.81 34.58
N LYS A 147 -19.48 16.89 34.47
CA LYS A 147 -20.00 18.26 34.39
C LYS A 147 -19.32 19.01 33.26
N ASN A 148 -20.07 19.90 32.62
CA ASN A 148 -19.54 20.80 31.61
C ASN A 148 -18.49 21.73 32.22
N ILE A 149 -17.36 21.88 31.55
CA ILE A 149 -16.31 22.82 31.93
C ILE A 149 -16.08 23.88 30.84
N ARG A 150 -15.98 25.15 31.27
CA ARG A 150 -15.72 26.32 30.42
C ARG A 150 -14.48 27.08 30.92
N GLY A 151 -14.00 28.02 30.12
CA GLY A 151 -12.82 28.83 30.38
C GLY A 151 -11.61 28.46 29.54
N ASN A 152 -10.59 29.32 29.57
CA ASN A 152 -9.27 29.05 29.00
C ASN A 152 -8.52 27.97 29.79
N ILE A 153 -7.28 27.66 29.43
CA ILE A 153 -6.55 26.53 30.04
C ILE A 153 -6.27 26.80 31.51
N GLU A 154 -5.79 28.00 31.81
CA GLU A 154 -5.46 28.45 33.16
C GLU A 154 -6.70 28.48 34.06
N GLU A 155 -7.83 29.03 33.58
CA GLU A 155 -9.12 29.06 34.31
C GLU A 155 -9.66 27.65 34.60
N ARG A 156 -9.45 26.69 33.70
CA ARG A 156 -9.85 25.29 33.91
C ARG A 156 -8.99 24.61 34.97
N ILE A 157 -7.70 24.90 34.97
CA ILE A 157 -6.76 24.42 35.99
C ILE A 157 -7.10 25.03 37.36
N GLU A 158 -7.43 26.32 37.41
CA GLU A 158 -7.88 26.98 38.65
C GLU A 158 -9.18 26.37 39.20
N GLN A 159 -10.11 25.97 38.33
CA GLN A 159 -11.33 25.26 38.74
C GLN A 159 -11.02 23.92 39.42
N VAL A 160 -9.99 23.20 38.95
CA VAL A 160 -9.50 21.98 39.62
C VAL A 160 -8.87 22.33 40.97
N ASP A 161 -8.03 23.36 41.01
CA ASP A 161 -7.33 23.76 42.25
C ASP A 161 -8.30 24.27 43.33
N ARG A 162 -9.43 24.88 42.94
CA ARG A 162 -10.52 25.27 43.86
C ARG A 162 -11.39 24.09 44.32
N GLY A 163 -11.29 22.93 43.67
CA GLY A 163 -12.11 21.76 43.96
C GLY A 163 -13.49 21.79 43.29
N ASP A 164 -13.70 22.62 42.25
CA ASP A 164 -14.92 22.61 41.44
C ASP A 164 -15.04 21.28 40.64
N PHE A 165 -13.88 20.72 40.28
CA PHE A 165 -13.70 19.42 39.62
C PHE A 165 -12.52 18.68 40.25
N ASP A 166 -12.65 17.35 40.39
CA ASP A 166 -11.54 16.49 40.84
C ASP A 166 -10.54 16.21 39.70
N ILE A 167 -11.03 16.15 38.46
CA ILE A 167 -10.24 15.85 37.26
C ILE A 167 -10.71 16.71 36.11
N VAL A 168 -9.78 17.20 35.29
CA VAL A 168 -10.07 17.73 33.96
C VAL A 168 -9.21 17.03 32.92
N ILE A 169 -9.81 16.71 31.77
CA ILE A 169 -9.12 16.12 30.63
C ILE A 169 -8.82 17.23 29.61
N MET A 170 -7.55 17.37 29.25
CA MET A 170 -7.06 18.49 28.42
C MET A 170 -6.04 18.00 27.39
N ALA A 171 -5.86 18.77 26.32
CA ALA A 171 -4.83 18.46 25.32
C ALA A 171 -3.45 18.82 25.89
N ALA A 172 -2.51 17.87 25.88
CA ALA A 172 -1.15 18.10 26.38
C ALA A 172 -0.46 19.26 25.67
N ALA A 173 -0.68 19.38 24.35
CA ALA A 173 -0.20 20.48 23.53
C ALA A 173 -0.48 21.87 24.14
N ALA A 174 -1.60 22.05 24.82
CA ALA A 174 -1.93 23.34 25.43
C ALA A 174 -1.05 23.65 26.65
N LEU A 175 -0.79 22.65 27.50
CA LEU A 175 0.03 22.78 28.70
C LEU A 175 1.51 22.97 28.34
N LEU A 176 2.01 22.18 27.38
CA LEU A 176 3.39 22.28 26.90
C LEU A 176 3.69 23.67 26.31
N ARG A 177 2.78 24.20 25.50
CA ARG A 177 2.95 25.53 24.88
C ARG A 177 2.97 26.67 25.89
N LEU A 178 2.28 26.51 27.01
CA LEU A 178 2.24 27.48 28.10
C LEU A 178 3.40 27.29 29.11
N GLY A 179 4.22 26.24 28.98
CA GLY A 179 5.30 25.94 29.93
C GLY A 179 4.80 25.51 31.32
N ILE A 180 3.64 24.86 31.38
CA ILE A 180 2.98 24.39 32.61
C ILE A 180 2.83 22.87 32.62
N GLU A 181 3.79 22.16 32.02
CA GLU A 181 3.81 20.70 31.95
C GLU A 181 3.91 20.01 33.33
N ASP A 182 4.35 20.73 34.36
CA ASP A 182 4.35 20.26 35.75
C ASP A 182 2.94 20.02 36.29
N ARG A 183 1.90 20.50 35.59
CA ARG A 183 0.50 20.26 35.89
C ARG A 183 -0.04 18.93 35.36
N ILE A 184 0.71 18.23 34.52
CA ILE A 184 0.29 16.94 33.97
C ILE A 184 0.37 15.87 35.07
N THR A 185 -0.77 15.25 35.40
CA THR A 185 -0.81 14.15 36.38
C THR A 185 -0.57 12.80 35.72
N GLU A 186 -1.25 12.56 34.60
CA GLU A 186 -1.17 11.29 33.87
C GLU A 186 -1.35 11.52 32.36
N TRP A 187 -0.60 10.78 31.56
CA TRP A 187 -0.70 10.80 30.11
C TRP A 187 -1.70 9.76 29.63
N ILE A 188 -2.63 10.13 28.76
CA ILE A 188 -3.59 9.17 28.20
C ILE A 188 -2.99 8.54 26.94
N PRO A 189 -2.89 7.20 26.87
CA PRO A 189 -2.43 6.50 25.67
C PRO A 189 -3.33 6.74 24.45
N LEU A 190 -2.74 6.76 23.24
CA LEU A 190 -3.46 7.04 21.98
C LEU A 190 -4.51 5.97 21.63
N ASP A 191 -4.33 4.75 22.10
CA ASP A 191 -5.24 3.61 21.92
C ASP A 191 -6.43 3.65 22.90
N GLU A 192 -6.32 4.39 24.01
CA GLU A 192 -7.45 4.59 24.91
C GLU A 192 -8.32 5.78 24.51
N LEU A 193 -7.72 6.82 23.92
CA LEU A 193 -8.38 8.07 23.61
C LEU A 193 -7.87 8.67 22.29
N GLU A 194 -8.67 8.51 21.23
CA GLU A 194 -8.37 8.98 19.89
C GLU A 194 -8.12 10.49 19.85
N VAL A 195 -7.24 10.98 18.97
CA VAL A 195 -6.93 12.41 18.87
C VAL A 195 -7.78 13.06 17.79
N PRO A 196 -8.46 14.19 18.06
CA PRO A 196 -9.23 14.88 17.04
C PRO A 196 -8.30 15.47 15.97
N GLU A 197 -8.81 15.56 14.74
CA GLU A 197 -8.09 16.12 13.62
C GLU A 197 -7.59 17.54 13.94
N GLY A 198 -6.33 17.84 13.57
CA GLY A 198 -5.70 19.13 13.84
C GLY A 198 -5.22 19.35 15.29
N GLN A 199 -5.50 18.47 16.26
CA GLN A 199 -4.96 18.64 17.62
C GLN A 199 -3.43 18.56 17.63
N GLY A 200 -2.82 19.60 18.22
CA GLY A 200 -1.38 19.83 18.24
C GLY A 200 -0.88 20.66 17.05
N TYR A 201 -1.66 20.86 15.99
CA TYR A 201 -1.29 21.73 14.87
C TYR A 201 -1.73 23.17 15.09
N LEU A 202 -1.00 24.08 14.47
CA LEU A 202 -1.44 25.46 14.23
C LEU A 202 -1.78 25.61 12.77
N ALA A 203 -2.79 26.41 12.46
CA ALA A 203 -3.19 26.73 11.10
C ALA A 203 -3.07 28.23 10.85
N VAL A 204 -2.77 28.58 9.61
CA VAL A 204 -2.75 29.94 9.11
C VAL A 204 -3.89 30.09 8.12
N THR A 205 -4.72 31.12 8.27
CA THR A 205 -5.74 31.52 7.30
C THR A 205 -5.41 32.87 6.67
N PHE A 206 -5.79 33.06 5.42
CA PHE A 206 -5.61 34.30 4.68
C PHE A 206 -6.65 34.44 3.55
N ARG A 207 -6.77 35.62 2.95
CA ARG A 207 -7.72 35.85 1.86
C ARG A 207 -7.38 34.97 0.64
N ALA A 208 -8.38 34.29 0.10
CA ALA A 208 -8.23 33.54 -1.14
C ALA A 208 -7.70 34.45 -2.27
N GLY A 209 -6.76 33.92 -3.05
CA GLY A 209 -6.12 34.64 -4.16
C GLY A 209 -4.97 35.60 -3.79
N ASP A 210 -4.63 35.80 -2.51
CA ASP A 210 -3.44 36.59 -2.14
C ASP A 210 -2.16 35.84 -2.55
N LYS A 211 -1.58 36.24 -3.69
CA LYS A 211 -0.38 35.60 -4.27
C LYS A 211 0.85 35.67 -3.36
N ARG A 212 0.96 36.69 -2.50
CA ARG A 212 2.09 36.79 -1.55
C ARG A 212 1.97 35.68 -0.51
N LEU A 213 0.77 35.48 0.02
CA LEU A 213 0.51 34.48 1.06
C LEU A 213 0.40 33.05 0.51
N GLN A 214 0.01 32.88 -0.77
CA GLN A 214 0.18 31.60 -1.48
C GLN A 214 1.66 31.23 -1.63
N ALA A 215 2.52 32.18 -2.00
CA ALA A 215 3.97 31.94 -2.06
C ALA A 215 4.55 31.63 -0.68
N PHE A 216 4.11 32.34 0.36
CA PHE A 216 4.48 32.06 1.75
C PHE A 216 4.07 30.64 2.18
N ARG A 217 2.83 30.22 1.90
CA ARG A 217 2.33 28.88 2.19
C ARG A 217 3.18 27.78 1.55
N SER A 218 3.73 28.01 0.36
CA SER A 218 4.51 26.98 -0.38
C SER A 218 5.72 26.46 0.41
N LEU A 219 6.22 27.21 1.39
CA LEU A 219 7.30 26.77 2.30
C LEU A 219 6.88 25.64 3.25
N PHE A 220 5.59 25.45 3.46
CA PHE A 220 5.02 24.53 4.45
C PHE A 220 4.20 23.40 3.83
N MET A 221 4.17 23.30 2.50
CA MET A 221 3.45 22.26 1.78
C MET A 221 4.40 21.25 1.16
N HIS A 222 3.96 19.99 1.13
CA HIS A 222 4.61 18.95 0.35
C HIS A 222 4.12 18.97 -1.09
N THR A 223 4.99 18.56 -2.01
CA THR A 223 4.61 18.38 -3.42
C THR A 223 3.60 17.25 -3.55
N VAL A 224 2.47 17.51 -4.23
CA VAL A 224 1.53 16.45 -4.65
C VAL A 224 2.21 15.58 -5.70
N VAL A 225 2.17 14.27 -5.53
CA VAL A 225 2.64 13.35 -6.57
C VAL A 225 1.46 12.70 -7.27
N PHE A 226 1.28 12.95 -8.57
CA PHE A 226 0.43 12.12 -9.42
C PHE A 226 1.28 11.00 -9.99
N ALA A 227 0.90 9.74 -9.78
CA ALA A 227 1.69 8.61 -10.25
C ALA A 227 0.83 7.58 -10.97
N GLY A 228 1.35 7.07 -12.09
CA GLY A 228 0.78 5.93 -12.79
C GLY A 228 1.09 4.63 -12.06
N ALA A 229 0.04 3.89 -11.72
CA ALA A 229 0.12 2.56 -11.11
C ALA A 229 0.57 1.47 -12.07
N GLY A 230 0.57 1.75 -13.38
CA GLY A 230 0.61 0.69 -14.38
C GLY A 230 -0.76 0.05 -14.54
N VAL A 231 -0.81 -1.09 -15.24
CA VAL A 231 -2.06 -1.82 -15.49
C VAL A 231 -1.94 -3.25 -15.00
N SER A 232 -3.03 -3.76 -14.43
CA SER A 232 -3.31 -5.17 -14.09
C SER A 232 -2.36 -5.87 -13.11
N ASN A 233 -1.08 -5.52 -13.04
CA ASN A 233 -0.11 -6.10 -12.12
C ASN A 233 0.90 -5.05 -11.62
N ARG A 234 1.48 -5.34 -10.45
CA ARG A 234 2.52 -4.53 -9.80
C ARG A 234 3.83 -4.43 -10.58
N GLU A 235 4.18 -5.41 -11.42
CA GLU A 235 5.43 -5.40 -12.20
C GLU A 235 5.44 -4.31 -13.29
N LEU A 236 4.27 -3.90 -13.76
CA LEU A 236 4.11 -2.80 -14.71
C LEU A 236 4.09 -1.40 -14.03
N CYS A 237 4.32 -1.36 -12.72
CA CYS A 237 4.51 -0.13 -11.98
C CYS A 237 5.95 0.36 -12.08
N THR A 238 6.15 1.67 -12.20
CA THR A 238 7.52 2.22 -12.28
C THR A 238 8.20 2.22 -10.91
N ILE A 239 9.53 2.09 -10.89
CA ILE A 239 10.34 2.25 -9.67
C ILE A 239 10.08 3.62 -9.01
N ALA A 240 9.83 4.67 -9.81
CA ALA A 240 9.51 5.99 -9.29
C ALA A 240 8.17 5.99 -8.54
N THR A 241 7.12 5.35 -9.08
CA THR A 241 5.83 5.17 -8.40
C THR A 241 5.98 4.36 -7.11
N LEU A 242 6.71 3.23 -7.15
CA LEU A 242 6.97 2.40 -5.96
C LEU A 242 7.72 3.18 -4.87
N ARG A 243 8.68 4.03 -5.24
CA ARG A 243 9.34 4.94 -4.29
C ARG A 243 8.36 5.93 -3.68
N SER A 244 7.47 6.51 -4.48
CA SER A 244 6.47 7.45 -3.97
C SER A 244 5.47 6.79 -3.01
N LEU A 245 5.05 5.55 -3.27
CA LEU A 245 4.21 4.75 -2.35
C LEU A 245 4.87 4.61 -0.98
N LYS A 246 6.16 4.28 -0.94
CA LYS A 246 6.93 4.09 0.31
C LYS A 246 7.16 5.35 1.13
N HIS A 247 6.83 6.54 0.61
CA HIS A 247 7.16 7.82 1.25
C HIS A 247 5.96 8.77 1.43
N CYS A 248 4.75 8.34 1.06
CA CYS A 248 3.55 9.15 1.25
C CYS A 248 2.92 8.94 2.63
N ASP A 249 2.17 9.95 3.09
CA ASP A 249 1.33 9.86 4.29
C ASP A 249 -0.12 9.52 3.92
N ILE A 250 -0.56 9.94 2.72
CA ILE A 250 -1.89 9.64 2.18
C ILE A 250 -1.76 9.21 0.73
N CYS A 251 -2.37 8.07 0.39
CA CYS A 251 -2.49 7.56 -0.96
C CYS A 251 -3.95 7.58 -1.40
N LEU A 252 -4.29 8.47 -2.34
CA LEU A 252 -5.59 8.56 -2.99
C LEU A 252 -5.56 7.71 -4.27
N TYR A 253 -6.32 6.62 -4.32
CA TYR A 253 -6.22 5.65 -5.43
C TYR A 253 -7.55 5.35 -6.13
N ASP A 254 -7.45 5.03 -7.42
CA ASP A 254 -8.59 4.62 -8.25
C ASP A 254 -8.84 3.11 -8.17
N SER A 255 -10.05 2.66 -8.51
CA SER A 255 -10.42 1.23 -8.42
C SER A 255 -9.75 0.32 -9.48
N LEU A 256 -9.00 0.86 -10.44
CA LEU A 256 -8.37 0.12 -11.53
C LEU A 256 -6.90 -0.24 -11.27
N ILE A 257 -6.38 0.00 -10.06
CA ILE A 257 -5.01 -0.38 -9.71
C ILE A 257 -4.94 -1.83 -9.22
N ASP A 258 -3.75 -2.44 -9.30
CA ASP A 258 -3.44 -3.66 -8.56
C ASP A 258 -3.43 -3.36 -7.04
N PRO A 259 -4.29 -4.00 -6.22
CA PRO A 259 -4.34 -3.78 -4.78
C PRO A 259 -3.03 -4.09 -4.05
N SER A 260 -2.18 -4.98 -4.57
CA SER A 260 -0.89 -5.32 -3.95
C SER A 260 0.09 -4.13 -3.93
N LEU A 261 -0.17 -3.09 -4.71
CA LEU A 261 0.59 -1.84 -4.63
C LEU A 261 0.38 -1.12 -3.29
N LEU A 262 -0.74 -1.35 -2.61
CA LEU A 262 -1.02 -0.75 -1.31
C LEU A 262 -0.19 -1.38 -0.19
N ASP A 263 0.32 -2.60 -0.38
CA ASP A 263 1.22 -3.27 0.58
C ASP A 263 2.58 -2.56 0.68
N GLU A 264 2.91 -1.70 -0.29
CA GLU A 264 4.13 -0.88 -0.29
C GLU A 264 4.02 0.38 0.58
N LEU A 265 2.82 0.67 1.12
CA LEU A 265 2.60 1.84 1.94
C LEU A 265 3.26 1.69 3.33
N PRO A 266 3.81 2.78 3.89
CA PRO A 266 4.23 2.79 5.28
C PRO A 266 3.09 2.42 6.25
N PRO A 267 3.37 1.82 7.41
CA PRO A 267 2.33 1.47 8.40
C PRO A 267 1.48 2.65 8.88
N HIS A 268 2.02 3.88 8.83
CA HIS A 268 1.30 5.09 9.22
C HIS A 268 0.50 5.75 8.08
N ALA A 269 0.69 5.30 6.83
CA ALA A 269 0.06 5.91 5.68
C ALA A 269 -1.40 5.47 5.54
N ILE A 270 -2.25 6.39 5.10
CA ILE A 270 -3.69 6.15 4.93
C ILE A 270 -3.99 5.98 3.44
N ALA A 271 -4.57 4.84 3.06
CA ALA A 271 -5.06 4.59 1.72
C ALA A 271 -6.55 4.95 1.61
N ILE A 272 -6.93 5.74 0.60
CA ILE A 272 -8.30 6.19 0.38
C ILE A 272 -8.72 5.84 -1.06
N ASP A 273 -9.71 4.96 -1.19
CA ASP A 273 -10.36 4.62 -2.47
C ASP A 273 -11.25 5.79 -2.90
N VAL A 274 -10.86 6.45 -4.00
CA VAL A 274 -11.63 7.53 -4.62
C VAL A 274 -12.43 7.04 -5.85
N GLY A 275 -12.21 5.80 -6.29
CA GLY A 275 -12.89 5.22 -7.45
C GLY A 275 -14.29 4.66 -7.15
N LYS A 276 -14.54 4.06 -5.98
CA LYS A 276 -15.89 3.58 -5.59
C LYS A 276 -16.86 4.69 -5.21
N ARG A 277 -16.32 5.88 -4.91
CA ARG A 277 -17.11 7.09 -4.69
C ARG A 277 -17.67 7.65 -6.00
N CYS A 278 -17.42 7.02 -7.16
CA CYS A 278 -17.73 7.54 -8.50
C CYS A 278 -19.06 7.03 -9.13
N GLY A 279 -20.23 7.27 -8.50
CA GLY A 279 -21.56 6.94 -9.05
C GLY A 279 -22.27 8.08 -9.82
N ALA A 280 -21.77 9.32 -9.74
CA ALA A 280 -22.25 10.55 -10.35
C ALA A 280 -21.08 11.44 -10.84
N HIS A 281 -20.59 11.13 -12.05
CA HIS A 281 -19.29 11.52 -12.65
C HIS A 281 -18.77 12.98 -12.58
N SER A 282 -19.55 14.01 -12.22
CA SER A 282 -19.05 15.39 -12.13
C SER A 282 -18.86 15.92 -10.70
N LYS A 283 -19.71 15.55 -9.75
CA LYS A 283 -19.60 16.01 -8.35
C LYS A 283 -18.42 15.34 -7.62
N GLU A 284 -18.13 14.10 -7.96
CA GLU A 284 -17.15 13.26 -7.25
C GLU A 284 -15.69 13.57 -7.64
N GLN A 285 -15.46 14.13 -8.83
CA GLN A 285 -14.12 14.59 -9.24
C GLN A 285 -13.72 15.86 -8.49
N HIS A 286 -14.67 16.78 -8.30
CA HIS A 286 -14.44 17.98 -7.50
C HIS A 286 -14.15 17.60 -6.04
N GLU A 287 -14.86 16.62 -5.49
CA GLU A 287 -14.60 16.08 -4.15
C GLU A 287 -13.20 15.45 -4.02
N THR A 288 -12.77 14.66 -5.01
CA THR A 288 -11.42 14.07 -5.01
C THR A 288 -10.33 15.15 -5.05
N THR A 289 -10.52 16.15 -5.90
CA THR A 289 -9.58 17.27 -6.05
C THR A 289 -9.54 18.11 -4.77
N LYS A 290 -10.70 18.38 -4.16
CA LYS A 290 -10.82 19.07 -2.87
C LYS A 290 -10.11 18.31 -1.77
N LEU A 291 -10.36 17.00 -1.63
CA LEU A 291 -9.68 16.15 -0.66
C LEU A 291 -8.16 16.20 -0.83
N LEU A 292 -7.67 16.11 -2.06
CA LEU A 292 -6.25 16.21 -2.37
C LEU A 292 -5.67 17.56 -1.91
N CYS A 293 -6.33 18.67 -2.23
CA CYS A 293 -5.92 20.00 -1.80
C CYS A 293 -5.93 20.15 -0.28
N ASP A 294 -6.98 19.66 0.39
CA ASP A 294 -7.12 19.74 1.84
C ASP A 294 -6.03 18.93 2.55
N CYS A 295 -5.76 17.69 2.11
CA CYS A 295 -4.68 16.88 2.68
C CYS A 295 -3.30 17.56 2.55
N VAL A 296 -2.99 18.18 1.41
CA VAL A 296 -1.69 18.90 1.28
C VAL A 296 -1.67 20.17 2.12
N ARG A 297 -2.79 20.89 2.24
CA ARG A 297 -2.91 22.03 3.16
C ARG A 297 -2.69 21.63 4.62
N GLN A 298 -2.97 20.38 4.97
CA GLN A 298 -2.64 19.80 6.29
C GLN A 298 -1.18 19.34 6.43
N SER A 299 -0.30 19.78 5.53
CA SER A 299 1.13 19.41 5.50
C SER A 299 1.36 17.89 5.36
N LYS A 300 0.47 17.17 4.65
CA LYS A 300 0.63 15.74 4.35
C LYS A 300 1.33 15.53 3.01
N ARG A 301 2.14 14.47 2.89
CA ARG A 301 2.67 13.99 1.62
C ARG A 301 1.60 13.18 0.90
N VAL A 302 0.99 13.77 -0.12
CA VAL A 302 -0.13 13.17 -0.85
C VAL A 302 0.36 12.53 -2.15
N LEU A 303 0.05 11.25 -2.31
CA LEU A 303 0.18 10.50 -3.54
C LEU A 303 -1.21 10.29 -4.15
N ARG A 304 -1.42 10.77 -5.37
CA ARG A 304 -2.57 10.46 -6.21
C ARG A 304 -2.19 9.34 -7.18
N LEU A 305 -2.50 8.10 -6.79
CA LEU A 305 -2.19 6.90 -7.57
C LEU A 305 -3.32 6.62 -8.57
N LYS A 306 -2.98 6.60 -9.86
CA LYS A 306 -3.96 6.49 -10.97
C LYS A 306 -3.68 5.25 -11.79
N GLY A 307 -4.73 4.54 -12.20
CA GLY A 307 -4.58 3.36 -13.08
C GLY A 307 -3.96 3.74 -14.43
N GLY A 308 -3.04 2.91 -14.92
CA GLY A 308 -2.31 3.15 -16.17
C GLY A 308 -1.34 4.33 -16.06
N ASP A 309 -1.50 5.29 -16.97
CA ASP A 309 -0.72 6.53 -17.02
C ASP A 309 -1.60 7.74 -16.66
N PRO A 310 -1.15 8.66 -15.78
CA PRO A 310 -1.95 9.83 -15.38
C PRO A 310 -2.37 10.72 -16.56
N GLY A 311 -1.49 10.88 -17.55
CA GLY A 311 -1.66 11.78 -18.69
C GLY A 311 -2.52 11.21 -19.82
N ILE A 312 -2.78 9.90 -19.86
CA ILE A 312 -3.55 9.26 -20.93
C ILE A 312 -4.96 8.93 -20.43
N PHE A 313 -5.93 9.75 -20.84
CA PHE A 313 -7.35 9.62 -20.49
C PHE A 313 -7.64 9.54 -18.97
N GLY A 314 -6.69 10.00 -18.14
CA GLY A 314 -6.73 9.92 -16.68
C GLY A 314 -7.25 11.18 -15.98
N ARG A 315 -7.75 12.19 -16.70
CA ARG A 315 -8.28 13.46 -16.14
C ARG A 315 -7.26 14.29 -15.34
N LEU A 316 -5.97 14.09 -15.55
CA LEU A 316 -4.90 14.82 -14.85
C LEU A 316 -5.00 16.34 -15.00
N ALA A 317 -5.43 16.85 -16.15
CA ALA A 317 -5.55 18.29 -16.40
C ALA A 317 -6.52 18.98 -15.42
N GLU A 318 -7.62 18.32 -15.07
CA GLU A 318 -8.63 18.87 -14.16
C GLU A 318 -8.10 18.95 -12.72
N GLU A 319 -7.39 17.90 -12.27
CA GLU A 319 -6.79 17.84 -10.93
C GLU A 319 -5.61 18.81 -10.79
N THR A 320 -4.80 18.97 -11.83
CA THR A 320 -3.64 19.88 -11.82
C THR A 320 -4.05 21.35 -11.93
N ALA A 321 -5.08 21.69 -12.69
CA ALA A 321 -5.59 23.06 -12.78
C ALA A 321 -6.00 23.63 -11.40
N ALA A 322 -6.65 22.82 -10.55
CA ALA A 322 -7.01 23.24 -9.21
C ALA A 322 -5.78 23.48 -8.31
N LEU A 323 -4.72 22.70 -8.48
CA LEU A 323 -3.45 22.90 -7.77
C LEU A 323 -2.72 24.15 -8.26
N GLU A 324 -2.74 24.42 -9.57
CA GLU A 324 -2.16 25.62 -10.17
C GLU A 324 -2.86 26.89 -9.70
N GLU A 325 -4.19 26.90 -9.62
CA GLU A 325 -4.99 28.02 -9.10
C GLU A 325 -4.58 28.39 -7.67
N LEU A 326 -4.36 27.36 -6.85
CA LEU A 326 -3.91 27.51 -5.47
C LEU A 326 -2.39 27.78 -5.38
N GLY A 327 -1.60 27.47 -6.40
CA GLY A 327 -0.13 27.54 -6.31
C GLY A 327 0.46 26.42 -5.43
N ILE A 328 -0.17 25.25 -5.42
CA ILE A 328 0.33 24.05 -4.73
C ILE A 328 1.30 23.31 -5.68
N PRO A 329 2.54 23.00 -5.24
CA PRO A 329 3.50 22.31 -6.09
C PRO A 329 3.05 20.88 -6.35
N PHE A 330 3.22 20.41 -7.59
CA PHE A 330 2.97 19.02 -7.96
C PHE A 330 4.02 18.45 -8.90
N ARG A 331 4.10 17.12 -8.95
CA ARG A 331 4.93 16.35 -9.86
C ARG A 331 4.11 15.22 -10.45
N VAL A 332 4.33 14.92 -11.72
CA VAL A 332 3.69 13.80 -12.43
C VAL A 332 4.75 12.73 -12.72
N ILE A 333 4.44 11.49 -12.34
CA ILE A 333 5.24 10.29 -12.64
C ILE A 333 4.45 9.47 -13.67
N PRO A 334 5.00 9.26 -14.89
CA PRO A 334 4.32 8.47 -15.90
C PRO A 334 4.19 7.01 -15.49
N GLY A 335 3.21 6.33 -16.06
CA GLY A 335 2.96 4.89 -15.85
C GLY A 335 2.88 4.13 -17.17
N ILE A 336 2.88 2.81 -17.07
CA ILE A 336 2.61 1.94 -18.23
C ILE A 336 1.09 1.98 -18.48
N SER A 337 0.66 2.55 -19.61
CA SER A 337 -0.76 2.59 -19.97
C SER A 337 -1.23 1.24 -20.54
N ALA A 338 -2.55 1.04 -20.54
CA ALA A 338 -3.18 -0.13 -21.16
C ALA A 338 -2.77 -0.31 -22.63
N LEU A 339 -2.45 0.78 -23.34
CA LEU A 339 -1.92 0.73 -24.71
C LEU A 339 -0.62 -0.05 -24.81
N GLN A 340 0.38 0.28 -23.97
CA GLN A 340 1.67 -0.43 -24.01
C GLN A 340 1.51 -1.88 -23.56
N ALA A 341 0.72 -2.13 -22.52
CA ALA A 341 0.47 -3.51 -22.06
C ALA A 341 -0.23 -4.34 -23.14
N ALA A 342 -1.29 -3.82 -23.75
CA ALA A 342 -2.07 -4.52 -24.79
C ALA A 342 -1.31 -4.74 -26.10
N THR A 343 -0.16 -4.08 -26.27
CA THR A 343 0.65 -4.18 -27.49
C THR A 343 2.01 -4.78 -27.20
N THR A 344 2.92 -3.99 -26.63
CA THR A 344 4.26 -4.45 -26.29
C THR A 344 4.23 -5.58 -25.26
N GLY A 345 3.29 -5.59 -24.32
CA GLY A 345 3.14 -6.72 -23.39
C GLY A 345 2.71 -8.03 -24.06
N THR A 346 1.91 -7.94 -25.12
CA THR A 346 1.26 -9.10 -25.77
C THR A 346 1.95 -9.59 -27.04
N GLY A 347 3.01 -8.91 -27.47
CA GLY A 347 3.66 -9.17 -28.76
C GLY A 347 2.99 -8.49 -29.96
N MET A 348 1.89 -7.75 -29.76
CA MET A 348 1.28 -6.94 -30.82
C MET A 348 2.04 -5.62 -31.04
N LEU A 349 1.96 -5.05 -32.24
CA LEU A 349 2.70 -3.85 -32.61
C LEU A 349 1.77 -2.70 -33.00
N LEU A 350 2.12 -1.47 -32.61
CA LEU A 350 1.45 -0.25 -33.07
C LEU A 350 2.00 0.27 -34.40
N THR A 351 3.29 0.05 -34.60
CA THR A 351 4.04 0.55 -35.75
C THR A 351 4.93 -0.55 -36.27
N ARG A 352 5.03 -0.64 -37.60
CA ARG A 352 5.95 -1.54 -38.28
C ARG A 352 6.32 -0.92 -39.61
N ARG A 353 7.61 -0.90 -39.93
CA ARG A 353 8.09 -0.38 -41.21
C ARG A 353 7.34 -1.07 -42.36
N ASP A 354 6.96 -0.27 -43.35
CA ASP A 354 6.20 -0.68 -44.54
C ASP A 354 4.77 -1.20 -44.27
N VAL A 355 4.27 -1.11 -43.03
CA VAL A 355 2.89 -1.45 -42.64
C VAL A 355 2.20 -0.26 -41.99
N SER A 356 2.77 0.31 -40.94
CA SER A 356 2.23 1.47 -40.24
C SER A 356 3.35 2.34 -39.65
N ARG A 357 3.30 3.64 -39.93
CA ARG A 357 4.24 4.65 -39.44
C ARG A 357 3.76 5.42 -38.22
N GLY A 358 2.56 5.13 -37.72
CA GLY A 358 1.95 5.81 -36.59
C GLY A 358 0.72 5.08 -36.08
N PHE A 359 -0.02 5.69 -35.17
CA PHE A 359 -1.29 5.17 -34.68
C PHE A 359 -2.11 6.32 -34.10
N VAL A 360 -3.40 6.08 -33.91
CA VAL A 360 -4.31 7.02 -33.25
C VAL A 360 -4.90 6.35 -32.01
N ALA A 361 -4.84 7.02 -30.86
CA ALA A 361 -5.48 6.56 -29.62
C ALA A 361 -6.67 7.46 -29.29
N LEU A 362 -7.85 6.88 -29.08
CA LEU A 362 -9.12 7.60 -28.90
C LEU A 362 -9.94 7.03 -27.75
N THR A 363 -10.87 7.82 -27.26
CA THR A 363 -12.00 7.36 -26.44
C THR A 363 -13.29 7.60 -27.23
N PRO A 364 -14.24 6.65 -27.26
CA PRO A 364 -15.42 6.78 -28.11
C PRO A 364 -16.40 7.85 -27.63
N ARG A 365 -16.36 8.32 -26.37
CA ARG A 365 -17.33 9.28 -25.83
C ARG A 365 -16.87 10.73 -25.95
N LEU A 366 -17.74 11.59 -26.48
CA LEU A 366 -17.75 13.05 -26.29
C LEU A 366 -18.33 13.39 -24.91
N HIS A 367 -18.01 14.59 -24.42
CA HIS A 367 -18.76 15.20 -23.34
C HIS A 367 -20.25 15.25 -23.72
N GLY A 368 -21.15 14.70 -22.89
CA GLY A 368 -22.59 14.62 -23.17
C GLY A 368 -23.06 13.37 -23.93
N GLY A 369 -22.20 12.37 -24.16
CA GLY A 369 -22.62 11.03 -24.60
C GLY A 369 -22.67 10.79 -26.12
N GLY A 370 -22.31 11.78 -26.95
CA GLY A 370 -22.10 11.57 -28.40
C GLY A 370 -20.80 10.79 -28.69
N LEU A 371 -20.64 10.25 -29.90
CA LEU A 371 -19.37 9.62 -30.30
C LEU A 371 -18.35 10.66 -30.78
N ALA A 372 -17.10 10.57 -30.33
CA ALA A 372 -16.03 11.47 -30.77
C ALA A 372 -15.71 11.17 -32.24
N ARG A 373 -16.09 12.09 -33.13
CA ARG A 373 -15.73 12.00 -34.55
C ARG A 373 -14.26 12.36 -34.71
N CYS A 374 -13.53 11.49 -35.40
CA CYS A 374 -12.17 11.73 -35.86
C CYS A 374 -12.23 11.89 -37.38
N ASP A 375 -11.52 12.88 -37.90
CA ASP A 375 -11.58 13.32 -39.29
C ASP A 375 -11.13 12.20 -40.26
N ALA A 376 -11.82 12.06 -41.40
CA ALA A 376 -11.65 10.94 -42.33
C ALA A 376 -10.21 10.80 -42.87
N GLU A 377 -9.49 11.92 -43.08
CA GLU A 377 -8.12 11.90 -43.63
C GLU A 377 -7.08 11.25 -42.71
N MET A 378 -7.24 11.30 -41.38
CA MET A 378 -6.32 10.62 -40.44
C MET A 378 -6.62 9.13 -40.33
N LYS A 379 -7.85 8.71 -40.63
CA LYS A 379 -8.30 7.31 -40.53
C LYS A 379 -7.76 6.46 -41.67
N ASP A 380 -7.66 6.97 -42.90
CA ASP A 380 -7.40 6.09 -44.05
C ASP A 380 -6.05 5.34 -44.05
N GLN A 381 -5.10 5.68 -43.18
CA GLN A 381 -3.74 5.10 -43.24
C GLN A 381 -3.15 4.62 -41.91
N LEU A 382 -3.77 4.91 -40.75
CA LEU A 382 -3.20 4.55 -39.44
C LEU A 382 -4.09 3.55 -38.68
N PRO A 383 -3.48 2.64 -37.90
CA PRO A 383 -4.21 1.83 -36.94
C PRO A 383 -4.78 2.70 -35.82
N VAL A 384 -5.99 2.37 -35.38
CA VAL A 384 -6.74 3.09 -34.36
C VAL A 384 -6.96 2.21 -33.15
N ILE A 385 -6.72 2.77 -31.96
CA ILE A 385 -6.94 2.10 -30.68
C ILE A 385 -7.93 2.89 -29.86
N TYR A 386 -8.98 2.19 -29.41
CA TYR A 386 -10.04 2.76 -28.62
C TYR A 386 -9.93 2.31 -27.16
N TYR A 387 -9.79 3.27 -26.26
CA TYR A 387 -9.93 3.12 -24.82
C TYR A 387 -11.40 3.20 -24.40
N MET A 388 -11.74 2.60 -23.25
CA MET A 388 -13.11 2.67 -22.69
C MET A 388 -14.20 2.28 -23.70
N SER A 389 -13.89 1.32 -24.55
CA SER A 389 -14.56 1.10 -25.84
C SER A 389 -15.42 -0.14 -25.89
N ILE A 390 -15.29 -1.00 -24.90
CA ILE A 390 -15.93 -2.31 -24.87
C ILE A 390 -17.47 -2.24 -24.91
N LYS A 391 -18.09 -1.26 -24.25
CA LYS A 391 -19.54 -1.03 -24.34
C LYS A 391 -19.98 -0.35 -25.65
N ALA A 392 -19.02 0.07 -26.47
CA ALA A 392 -19.22 0.82 -27.71
C ALA A 392 -18.66 0.08 -28.94
N ILE A 393 -18.38 -1.23 -28.84
CA ILE A 393 -17.82 -2.02 -29.96
C ILE A 393 -18.67 -1.88 -31.22
N GLU A 394 -19.98 -2.13 -31.12
CA GLU A 394 -20.91 -2.06 -32.25
C GLU A 394 -21.00 -0.63 -32.86
N PRO A 395 -21.23 0.44 -32.07
CA PRO A 395 -21.18 1.81 -32.58
C PRO A 395 -19.85 2.19 -33.25
N ILE A 396 -18.71 1.77 -32.69
CA ILE A 396 -17.38 2.05 -33.26
C ILE A 396 -17.22 1.34 -34.61
N ALA A 397 -17.59 0.06 -34.68
CA ALA A 397 -17.49 -0.72 -35.91
C ALA A 397 -18.38 -0.14 -37.01
N GLN A 398 -19.64 0.17 -36.70
CA GLN A 398 -20.57 0.79 -37.64
C GLN A 398 -20.03 2.13 -38.16
N GLN A 399 -19.54 2.99 -37.27
CA GLN A 399 -18.99 4.29 -37.66
C GLN A 399 -17.80 4.12 -38.62
N LEU A 400 -16.85 3.22 -38.32
CA LEU A 400 -15.69 3.02 -39.18
C LEU A 400 -16.08 2.50 -40.56
N LEU A 401 -17.09 1.64 -40.65
CA LEU A 401 -17.63 1.14 -41.92
C LEU A 401 -18.32 2.27 -42.72
N GLU A 402 -19.12 3.12 -42.05
CA GLU A 402 -19.76 4.30 -42.66
C GLU A 402 -18.73 5.32 -43.16
N ASP A 403 -17.60 5.45 -42.45
CA ASP A 403 -16.47 6.30 -42.83
C ASP A 403 -15.65 5.73 -44.00
N GLY A 404 -15.98 4.53 -44.51
CA GLY A 404 -15.38 3.93 -45.70
C GLY A 404 -14.30 2.88 -45.43
N ARG A 405 -14.06 2.47 -44.18
CA ARG A 405 -13.17 1.32 -43.89
C ARG A 405 -13.78 0.03 -44.43
N VAL A 406 -12.95 -0.83 -45.01
CA VAL A 406 -13.41 -2.11 -45.55
C VAL A 406 -13.72 -3.12 -44.42
N PRO A 407 -14.75 -3.98 -44.56
CA PRO A 407 -15.10 -4.97 -43.53
C PRO A 407 -13.97 -5.92 -43.15
N ASP A 408 -13.11 -6.28 -44.11
CA ASP A 408 -11.98 -7.20 -43.90
C ASP A 408 -10.79 -6.55 -43.17
N THR A 409 -10.89 -5.28 -42.78
CA THR A 409 -9.83 -4.59 -42.03
C THR A 409 -9.52 -5.36 -40.75
N PRO A 410 -8.26 -5.76 -40.49
CA PRO A 410 -7.92 -6.51 -39.29
C PRO A 410 -8.26 -5.76 -38.01
N ALA A 411 -8.78 -6.48 -37.02
CA ALA A 411 -9.14 -5.94 -35.72
C ALA A 411 -8.78 -6.89 -34.58
N ALA A 412 -8.64 -6.36 -33.37
CA ALA A 412 -8.43 -7.14 -32.17
C ALA A 412 -9.16 -6.54 -30.97
N LEU A 413 -9.69 -7.42 -30.13
CA LEU A 413 -10.15 -7.12 -28.78
C LEU A 413 -9.11 -7.61 -27.79
N ILE A 414 -8.65 -6.73 -26.89
CA ILE A 414 -7.66 -7.06 -25.87
C ILE A 414 -8.26 -6.77 -24.50
N PHE A 415 -8.44 -7.80 -23.68
CA PHE A 415 -9.00 -7.72 -22.34
C PHE A 415 -7.94 -7.97 -21.28
N ASN A 416 -8.01 -7.21 -20.19
CA ASN A 416 -7.11 -7.28 -19.04
C ASN A 416 -5.62 -7.43 -19.40
N ALA A 417 -5.12 -6.59 -20.31
CA ALA A 417 -3.74 -6.65 -20.76
C ALA A 417 -2.73 -6.54 -19.61
N GLY A 418 -1.78 -7.47 -19.56
CA GLY A 418 -0.82 -7.62 -18.46
C GLY A 418 -1.36 -8.36 -17.23
N GLY A 419 -2.64 -8.75 -17.20
CA GLY A 419 -3.23 -9.57 -16.14
C GLY A 419 -3.06 -11.08 -16.38
N GLU A 420 -3.38 -11.89 -15.37
CA GLU A 420 -3.29 -13.35 -15.45
C GLU A 420 -4.33 -13.98 -16.40
N ASP A 421 -5.49 -13.33 -16.53
CA ASP A 421 -6.63 -13.67 -17.40
C ASP A 421 -6.67 -12.79 -18.67
N GLU A 422 -5.51 -12.29 -19.11
CA GLU A 422 -5.36 -11.58 -20.38
C GLU A 422 -5.96 -12.40 -21.53
N THR A 423 -6.80 -11.76 -22.34
CA THR A 423 -7.45 -12.39 -23.49
C THR A 423 -7.35 -11.52 -24.72
N ILE A 424 -6.86 -12.09 -25.82
CA ILE A 424 -6.72 -11.42 -27.12
C ILE A 424 -7.54 -12.16 -28.16
N ILE A 425 -8.47 -11.46 -28.79
CA ILE A 425 -9.31 -12.01 -29.87
C ILE A 425 -9.03 -11.22 -31.14
N LYS A 426 -8.32 -11.85 -32.08
CA LYS A 426 -8.09 -11.29 -33.42
C LYS A 426 -9.26 -11.64 -34.35
N THR A 427 -9.72 -10.67 -35.12
CA THR A 427 -10.91 -10.73 -35.97
C THR A 427 -10.82 -9.66 -37.06
N THR A 428 -11.93 -9.32 -37.69
CA THR A 428 -12.05 -8.25 -38.68
C THR A 428 -13.06 -7.20 -38.23
N LEU A 429 -12.99 -6.00 -38.83
CA LEU A 429 -13.90 -4.89 -38.52
C LEU A 429 -15.38 -5.29 -38.72
N GLY A 430 -15.70 -6.06 -39.76
CA GLY A 430 -17.05 -6.51 -40.06
C GLY A 430 -17.61 -7.55 -39.06
N GLU A 431 -16.74 -8.29 -38.38
CA GLU A 431 -17.13 -9.34 -37.41
C GLU A 431 -17.30 -8.81 -35.98
N LEU A 432 -16.74 -7.63 -35.67
CA LEU A 432 -16.79 -7.03 -34.33
C LEU A 432 -18.22 -6.93 -33.74
N PRO A 433 -19.27 -6.50 -34.48
CA PRO A 433 -20.62 -6.42 -33.93
C PRO A 433 -21.18 -7.78 -33.48
N ALA A 434 -20.97 -8.84 -34.28
CA ALA A 434 -21.42 -10.18 -33.94
C ALA A 434 -20.66 -10.71 -32.72
N LEU A 435 -19.34 -10.49 -32.67
CA LEU A 435 -18.50 -10.90 -31.55
C LEU A 435 -18.93 -10.22 -30.25
N ALA A 436 -19.25 -8.92 -30.28
CA ALA A 436 -19.71 -8.17 -29.12
C ALA A 436 -20.99 -8.73 -28.47
N GLN A 437 -21.88 -9.34 -29.25
CA GLN A 437 -23.11 -9.97 -28.74
C GLN A 437 -22.86 -11.31 -28.05
N THR A 438 -21.79 -12.02 -28.44
CA THR A 438 -21.46 -13.35 -27.90
C THR A 438 -20.53 -13.30 -26.69
N LEU A 439 -19.72 -12.24 -26.57
CA LEU A 439 -18.75 -12.11 -25.49
C LEU A 439 -19.42 -11.73 -24.17
N GLN A 440 -19.24 -12.58 -23.15
CA GLN A 440 -19.49 -12.19 -21.77
C GLN A 440 -18.34 -11.31 -21.28
N ILE A 441 -18.44 -10.03 -21.56
CA ILE A 441 -17.44 -9.04 -21.16
C ILE A 441 -17.50 -8.84 -19.65
N ARG A 442 -16.42 -9.22 -18.95
CA ARG A 442 -16.27 -9.00 -17.50
C ARG A 442 -15.14 -8.02 -17.13
N HIS A 443 -14.20 -7.78 -18.05
CA HIS A 443 -12.97 -7.03 -17.78
C HIS A 443 -12.85 -5.78 -18.66
N PRO A 444 -12.10 -4.74 -18.22
CA PRO A 444 -11.73 -3.64 -19.10
C PRO A 444 -10.91 -4.15 -20.29
N GLY A 445 -11.04 -3.46 -21.42
CA GLY A 445 -10.32 -3.83 -22.63
C GLY A 445 -10.21 -2.70 -23.64
N LEU A 446 -9.39 -2.95 -24.65
CA LEU A 446 -9.14 -2.07 -25.78
C LEU A 446 -9.61 -2.73 -27.07
N ILE A 447 -9.99 -1.89 -28.04
CA ILE A 447 -10.23 -2.32 -29.42
C ILE A 447 -9.10 -1.73 -30.26
N MET A 448 -8.48 -2.56 -31.09
CA MET A 448 -7.48 -2.14 -32.05
C MET A 448 -7.97 -2.49 -33.45
N VAL A 449 -7.92 -1.53 -34.38
CA VAL A 449 -8.34 -1.71 -35.78
C VAL A 449 -7.25 -1.20 -36.71
N GLY A 450 -6.82 -2.02 -37.66
CA GLY A 450 -5.91 -1.64 -38.74
C GLY A 450 -4.90 -2.73 -39.12
N ASP A 451 -4.22 -2.51 -40.23
CA ASP A 451 -3.37 -3.50 -40.91
C ASP A 451 -2.19 -4.00 -40.09
N VAL A 452 -1.83 -3.32 -38.99
CA VAL A 452 -0.74 -3.76 -38.11
C VAL A 452 -1.12 -4.95 -37.21
N VAL A 453 -2.42 -5.19 -36.96
CA VAL A 453 -2.94 -6.22 -36.03
C VAL A 453 -2.44 -7.66 -36.31
N PRO A 454 -2.33 -8.12 -37.58
CA PRO A 454 -1.80 -9.45 -37.88
C PRO A 454 -0.31 -9.59 -37.54
N TYR A 455 0.42 -8.48 -37.44
CA TYR A 455 1.86 -8.47 -37.19
C TYR A 455 2.16 -8.42 -35.69
N GLY A 456 3.28 -9.02 -35.32
CA GLY A 456 3.74 -9.08 -33.94
C GLY A 456 5.06 -9.81 -33.81
N TYR A 457 5.48 -10.04 -32.57
CA TYR A 457 6.54 -10.97 -32.22
C TYR A 457 6.00 -12.08 -31.32
N LYS A 458 6.70 -13.20 -31.33
CA LYS A 458 6.36 -14.37 -30.51
C LYS A 458 6.84 -14.14 -29.08
N THR A 459 5.96 -14.40 -28.11
CA THR A 459 6.24 -14.37 -26.67
C THR A 459 6.40 -15.77 -26.08
N ASP A 460 6.21 -16.80 -26.90
CA ASP A 460 6.16 -18.22 -26.55
C ASP A 460 7.37 -19.01 -27.08
N LEU A 461 8.48 -18.33 -27.40
CA LEU A 461 9.72 -19.01 -27.79
C LEU A 461 10.49 -19.46 -26.54
N GLY A 462 10.91 -20.72 -26.51
CA GLY A 462 11.69 -21.29 -25.42
C GLY A 462 11.45 -22.79 -25.28
N ALA A 463 12.00 -23.39 -24.23
CA ALA A 463 11.82 -24.81 -23.94
C ALA A 463 10.38 -25.14 -23.51
N LEU A 464 9.69 -24.19 -22.88
CA LEU A 464 8.30 -24.35 -22.43
C LEU A 464 7.28 -23.98 -23.50
N GLN A 465 7.66 -23.32 -24.59
CA GLN A 465 6.79 -23.05 -25.74
C GLN A 465 5.40 -22.45 -25.38
N GLY A 466 5.37 -21.45 -24.50
CA GLY A 466 4.13 -20.81 -24.03
C GLY A 466 3.25 -21.69 -23.15
N LYS A 467 3.75 -22.82 -22.62
CA LYS A 467 3.00 -23.65 -21.66
C LYS A 467 2.69 -22.87 -20.39
N LYS A 468 1.46 -22.99 -19.91
CA LYS A 468 1.00 -22.44 -18.63
C LYS A 468 1.48 -23.32 -17.48
N VAL A 469 2.33 -22.80 -16.61
CA VAL A 469 2.92 -23.53 -15.49
C VAL A 469 2.31 -23.04 -14.18
N LEU A 470 1.54 -23.90 -13.52
CA LEU A 470 0.95 -23.65 -12.21
C LEU A 470 2.03 -23.78 -11.11
N LEU A 471 2.29 -22.70 -10.39
CA LEU A 471 3.34 -22.63 -9.37
C LEU A 471 2.73 -22.71 -7.98
N THR A 472 2.82 -23.87 -7.33
CA THR A 472 2.21 -24.11 -6.01
C THR A 472 3.09 -23.71 -4.83
N CYS A 473 4.20 -23.05 -5.10
CA CYS A 473 5.19 -22.67 -4.09
C CYS A 473 4.70 -21.51 -3.21
N SER A 474 5.23 -21.40 -1.99
CA SER A 474 4.90 -20.30 -1.08
C SER A 474 5.36 -18.95 -1.62
N ASP A 475 4.68 -17.87 -1.23
CA ASP A 475 4.93 -16.47 -1.63
C ASP A 475 6.42 -16.10 -1.65
N ALA A 476 7.17 -16.54 -0.63
CA ALA A 476 8.57 -16.18 -0.46
C ALA A 476 9.53 -16.67 -1.56
N ILE A 477 9.15 -17.69 -2.32
CA ILE A 477 9.96 -18.25 -3.42
C ILE A 477 9.26 -18.18 -4.78
N GLN A 478 8.07 -17.56 -4.80
CA GLN A 478 7.21 -17.53 -5.96
C GLN A 478 7.80 -16.74 -7.11
N GLN A 479 8.37 -15.56 -6.83
CA GLN A 479 8.99 -14.74 -7.88
C GLN A 479 10.13 -15.47 -8.59
N LYS A 480 10.97 -16.20 -7.85
CA LYS A 480 12.07 -16.98 -8.46
C LYS A 480 11.55 -18.05 -9.43
N ALA A 481 10.43 -18.71 -9.09
CA ALA A 481 9.81 -19.67 -10.00
C ALA A 481 9.15 -19.00 -11.21
N VAL A 482 8.50 -17.84 -11.01
CA VAL A 482 7.91 -17.00 -12.07
C VAL A 482 8.97 -16.62 -13.10
N ASP A 483 10.10 -16.10 -12.64
CA ASP A 483 11.20 -15.66 -13.51
C ASP A 483 11.79 -16.83 -14.30
N MET A 484 12.04 -17.97 -13.65
CA MET A 484 12.55 -19.17 -14.31
C MET A 484 11.61 -19.71 -15.40
N VAL A 485 10.29 -19.70 -15.16
CA VAL A 485 9.30 -20.10 -16.18
C VAL A 485 9.34 -19.14 -17.37
N ARG A 486 9.43 -17.82 -17.12
CA ARG A 486 9.52 -16.81 -18.17
C ARG A 486 10.81 -16.93 -18.99
N ASP A 487 11.95 -17.14 -18.34
CA ASP A 487 13.25 -17.34 -18.98
C ASP A 487 13.26 -18.56 -19.92
N LEU A 488 12.45 -19.58 -19.60
CA LEU A 488 12.27 -20.77 -20.41
C LEU A 488 11.14 -20.65 -21.44
N GLY A 489 10.54 -19.47 -21.58
CA GLY A 489 9.50 -19.16 -22.57
C GLY A 489 8.11 -19.70 -22.21
N GLY A 490 7.80 -19.86 -20.92
CA GLY A 490 6.50 -20.30 -20.42
C GLY A 490 5.70 -19.17 -19.78
N HIS A 491 4.43 -19.45 -19.46
CA HIS A 491 3.54 -18.54 -18.75
C HIS A 491 3.35 -19.01 -17.30
N PRO A 492 3.92 -18.33 -16.29
CA PRO A 492 3.74 -18.70 -14.91
C PRO A 492 2.35 -18.32 -14.41
N ILE A 493 1.73 -19.20 -13.64
CA ILE A 493 0.49 -18.94 -12.89
C ILE A 493 0.83 -19.05 -11.41
N GLN A 494 0.77 -17.93 -10.70
CA GLN A 494 1.05 -17.88 -9.28
C GLN A 494 -0.13 -18.48 -8.51
N PHE A 495 0.08 -19.60 -7.83
CA PHE A 495 -1.02 -20.34 -7.21
C PHE A 495 -0.59 -20.97 -5.88
N PRO A 496 -0.23 -20.15 -4.87
CA PRO A 496 0.28 -20.66 -3.61
C PRO A 496 -0.80 -21.48 -2.91
N LEU A 497 -0.47 -22.70 -2.46
CA LEU A 497 -1.43 -23.58 -1.77
C LEU A 497 -1.24 -23.60 -0.26
N ILE A 498 -0.11 -23.07 0.21
CA ILE A 498 0.28 -23.06 1.62
C ILE A 498 0.81 -21.67 1.96
N HIS A 499 0.22 -21.05 2.98
CA HIS A 499 0.72 -19.85 3.63
C HIS A 499 1.51 -20.23 4.89
N LEU A 500 2.71 -19.66 5.04
CA LEU A 500 3.56 -19.89 6.20
C LEU A 500 3.25 -18.83 7.25
N LYS A 501 2.61 -19.22 8.36
CA LYS A 501 2.26 -18.29 9.44
C LYS A 501 3.28 -18.35 10.56
N CYS A 502 4.14 -17.34 10.67
CA CYS A 502 5.10 -17.23 11.76
C CYS A 502 4.41 -17.07 13.13
N ARG A 503 4.91 -17.81 14.13
CA ARG A 503 4.45 -17.74 15.52
C ARG A 503 5.19 -16.61 16.25
N ARG A 504 4.66 -15.39 16.10
CA ARG A 504 5.30 -14.17 16.64
C ARG A 504 5.38 -14.11 18.17
N ASP A 505 4.60 -14.95 18.85
CA ASP A 505 4.69 -15.20 20.29
C ASP A 505 5.96 -15.96 20.70
N PHE A 506 6.59 -16.69 19.77
CA PHE A 506 7.90 -17.27 19.99
C PHE A 506 8.98 -16.18 19.98
N HIS A 507 9.66 -16.03 21.11
CA HIS A 507 10.84 -15.16 21.24
C HIS A 507 12.11 -16.02 21.23
N PRO A 508 12.91 -15.99 20.15
CA PRO A 508 14.16 -16.75 20.08
C PRO A 508 15.22 -16.19 21.07
N HIS A 509 15.50 -16.92 22.13
CA HIS A 509 16.58 -16.59 23.09
C HIS A 509 17.90 -17.22 22.64
N LEU A 510 18.55 -16.60 21.65
CA LEU A 510 19.68 -17.22 20.93
C LEU A 510 20.97 -17.36 21.76
N GLU A 511 21.21 -16.43 22.68
CA GLU A 511 22.48 -16.32 23.42
C GLU A 511 22.77 -17.51 24.36
N THR A 512 21.76 -18.34 24.63
CA THR A 512 21.88 -19.50 25.52
C THR A 512 22.20 -20.81 24.80
N PHE A 513 22.26 -20.80 23.46
CA PHE A 513 22.47 -21.99 22.64
C PHE A 513 23.84 -21.97 21.97
N ASP A 514 24.43 -23.14 21.78
CA ASP A 514 25.68 -23.33 21.03
C ASP A 514 25.40 -23.56 19.54
N TRP A 515 24.24 -24.14 19.23
CA TRP A 515 23.83 -24.52 17.89
C TRP A 515 22.38 -24.15 17.56
N LEU A 516 22.16 -23.65 16.35
CA LEU A 516 20.87 -23.51 15.70
C LEU A 516 20.76 -24.56 14.59
N VAL A 517 19.80 -25.47 14.71
CA VAL A 517 19.55 -26.53 13.72
C VAL A 517 18.31 -26.20 12.91
N ILE A 518 18.48 -26.02 11.59
CA ILE A 518 17.38 -25.73 10.66
C ILE A 518 17.39 -26.70 9.48
N THR A 519 16.25 -27.35 9.22
CA THR A 519 16.18 -28.41 8.21
C THR A 519 15.59 -27.99 6.87
N SER A 520 14.98 -26.80 6.77
CA SER A 520 14.31 -26.37 5.54
C SER A 520 14.53 -24.88 5.24
N PRO A 521 14.55 -24.46 3.96
CA PRO A 521 14.61 -23.04 3.59
C PRO A 521 13.44 -22.23 4.16
N SER A 522 12.25 -22.83 4.24
CA SER A 522 11.07 -22.18 4.82
C SER A 522 11.23 -21.88 6.30
N SER A 523 11.89 -22.77 7.05
CA SER A 523 12.25 -22.51 8.46
C SER A 523 13.27 -21.37 8.60
N VAL A 524 14.22 -21.23 7.67
CA VAL A 524 15.18 -20.11 7.66
C VAL A 524 14.44 -18.80 7.49
N ARG A 525 13.54 -18.70 6.50
CA ARG A 525 12.72 -17.49 6.28
C ARG A 525 11.87 -17.13 7.48
N ALA A 526 11.17 -18.10 8.06
CA ALA A 526 10.36 -17.88 9.26
C ALA A 526 11.22 -17.39 10.43
N PHE A 527 12.41 -17.98 10.61
CA PHE A 527 13.36 -17.55 11.62
C PHE A 527 13.84 -16.11 11.39
N MET A 528 14.18 -15.75 10.15
CA MET A 528 14.61 -14.39 9.81
C MET A 528 13.49 -13.36 9.93
N GLU A 529 12.24 -13.71 9.62
CA GLU A 529 11.06 -12.86 9.86
C GLU A 529 10.88 -12.60 11.35
N LEU A 530 10.98 -13.65 12.19
CA LEU A 530 10.90 -13.52 13.64
C LEU A 530 12.07 -12.68 14.20
N ALA A 531 13.28 -12.87 13.66
CA ALA A 531 14.44 -12.09 14.04
C ALA A 531 14.26 -10.60 13.72
N ALA A 532 13.71 -10.27 12.54
CA ALA A 532 13.38 -8.90 12.17
C ALA A 532 12.26 -8.31 13.04
N PHE A 533 11.20 -9.09 13.29
CA PHE A 533 10.06 -8.68 14.12
C PHE A 533 10.48 -8.34 15.55
N HIS A 534 11.32 -9.18 16.16
CA HIS A 534 11.85 -8.99 17.52
C HIS A 534 13.11 -8.11 17.56
N LYS A 535 13.59 -7.61 16.41
CA LYS A 535 14.80 -6.76 16.28
C LYS A 535 16.05 -7.41 16.89
N LEU A 536 16.24 -8.71 16.64
CA LEU A 536 17.40 -9.44 17.14
C LEU A 536 18.70 -8.94 16.48
N ASP A 537 19.78 -8.97 17.26
CA ASP A 537 21.13 -8.79 16.74
C ASP A 537 21.61 -10.08 16.06
N TYR A 538 21.86 -10.07 14.75
CA TYR A 538 22.28 -11.27 14.02
C TYR A 538 23.62 -11.83 14.52
N ARG A 539 24.43 -11.04 15.24
CA ARG A 539 25.68 -11.51 15.87
C ARG A 539 25.43 -12.46 17.04
N SER A 540 24.21 -12.53 17.57
CA SER A 540 23.84 -13.47 18.63
C SER A 540 23.36 -14.82 18.10
N ILE A 541 23.25 -14.99 16.78
CA ILE A 541 22.91 -16.29 16.17
C ILE A 541 24.06 -17.27 16.46
N PRO A 542 23.78 -18.43 17.09
CA PRO A 542 24.80 -19.42 17.40
C PRO A 542 25.27 -20.16 16.14
N LYS A 543 26.16 -21.14 16.28
CA LYS A 543 26.62 -21.91 15.12
C LYS A 543 25.46 -22.58 14.40
N ILE A 544 25.48 -22.57 13.07
CA ILE A 544 24.33 -22.99 12.27
C ILE A 544 24.62 -24.35 11.63
N MET A 545 23.72 -25.30 11.87
CA MET A 545 23.74 -26.61 11.23
C MET A 545 22.48 -26.79 10.36
N VAL A 546 22.66 -27.18 9.09
CA VAL A 546 21.56 -27.34 8.14
C VAL A 546 21.55 -28.69 7.43
N CYS A 547 20.39 -29.14 6.97
CA CYS A 547 20.19 -30.44 6.32
C CYS A 547 20.76 -30.53 4.89
N GLY A 548 20.87 -29.40 4.18
CA GLY A 548 21.35 -29.42 2.80
C GLY A 548 21.49 -28.06 2.15
N ARG A 549 21.97 -28.09 0.90
CA ARG A 549 22.40 -26.90 0.15
C ARG A 549 21.32 -25.83 0.00
N GLY A 550 20.07 -26.22 -0.29
CA GLY A 550 18.99 -25.24 -0.41
C GLY A 550 18.74 -24.42 0.86
N THR A 551 18.92 -25.02 2.04
CA THR A 551 18.79 -24.32 3.34
C THR A 551 20.00 -23.42 3.61
N ALA A 552 21.20 -23.85 3.20
CA ALA A 552 22.41 -23.04 3.31
C ALA A 552 22.37 -21.82 2.38
N ASP A 553 21.94 -22.00 1.13
CA ASP A 553 21.79 -20.94 0.14
C ASP A 553 20.78 -19.89 0.64
N GLU A 554 19.69 -20.31 1.30
CA GLU A 554 18.72 -19.38 1.89
C GLU A 554 19.34 -18.49 2.97
N PHE A 555 20.20 -19.04 3.85
CA PHE A 555 20.94 -18.21 4.82
C PHE A 555 21.90 -17.23 4.15
N ALA A 556 22.52 -17.64 3.04
CA ALA A 556 23.46 -16.81 2.30
C ALA A 556 22.79 -15.56 1.72
N GLU A 557 21.50 -15.62 1.35
CA GLU A 557 20.71 -14.46 0.90
C GLU A 557 20.59 -13.38 2.01
N TYR A 558 20.67 -13.77 3.28
CA TYR A 558 20.71 -12.85 4.42
C TYR A 558 22.14 -12.47 4.84
N GLY A 559 23.15 -12.88 4.07
CA GLY A 559 24.56 -12.66 4.38
C GLY A 559 25.11 -13.53 5.52
N ILE A 560 24.43 -14.65 5.84
CA ILE A 560 24.80 -15.55 6.92
C ILE A 560 25.44 -16.81 6.33
N ARG A 561 26.64 -17.17 6.82
CA ARG A 561 27.32 -18.41 6.44
C ARG A 561 26.98 -19.51 7.44
N VAL A 562 26.59 -20.68 6.94
CA VAL A 562 26.36 -21.87 7.79
C VAL A 562 27.68 -22.52 8.22
N ASP A 563 27.72 -23.08 9.42
CA ASP A 563 28.91 -23.72 10.00
C ASP A 563 29.01 -25.21 9.64
N ALA A 564 27.86 -25.89 9.52
CA ALA A 564 27.82 -27.33 9.29
C ALA A 564 26.70 -27.73 8.31
N GLN A 565 27.04 -28.60 7.34
CA GLN A 565 26.10 -29.23 6.42
C GLN A 565 26.63 -30.61 5.96
N PRO A 566 25.77 -31.62 5.67
CA PRO A 566 26.23 -32.93 5.21
C PRO A 566 26.85 -32.88 3.80
N GLU A 567 27.91 -33.66 3.57
CA GLU A 567 28.46 -33.91 2.23
C GLU A 567 27.69 -35.05 1.53
N GLY A 568 26.92 -34.75 0.47
CA GLY A 568 26.24 -35.76 -0.35
C GLY A 568 24.71 -35.79 -0.24
N LYS A 569 24.09 -36.97 -0.03
CA LYS A 569 22.62 -37.12 -0.02
C LYS A 569 22.00 -36.29 1.11
N PHE A 570 21.19 -35.29 0.75
CA PHE A 570 20.52 -34.40 1.71
C PHE A 570 19.28 -35.09 2.31
N SER A 571 19.43 -35.70 3.48
CA SER A 571 18.34 -36.36 4.20
C SER A 571 18.46 -36.13 5.71
N ALA A 572 17.36 -36.35 6.43
CA ALA A 572 17.37 -36.32 7.89
C ALA A 572 18.41 -37.31 8.46
N GLU A 573 18.63 -38.46 7.82
CA GLU A 573 19.63 -39.45 8.23
C GLU A 573 21.07 -38.95 8.06
N SER A 574 21.36 -38.24 6.97
CA SER A 574 22.69 -37.64 6.75
C SER A 574 22.96 -36.53 7.77
N LEU A 575 21.94 -35.78 8.17
CA LEU A 575 22.04 -34.78 9.23
C LEU A 575 22.27 -35.42 10.61
N LYS A 576 21.65 -36.58 10.88
CA LYS A 576 21.92 -37.36 12.11
C LYS A 576 23.38 -37.84 12.17
N ALA A 577 23.92 -38.29 11.03
CA ALA A 577 25.32 -38.69 10.94
C ALA A 577 26.26 -37.50 11.24
N LEU A 578 25.99 -36.35 10.63
CA LEU A 578 26.75 -35.12 10.86
C LEU A 578 26.66 -34.65 12.32
N ALA A 579 25.47 -34.70 12.92
CA ALA A 579 25.27 -34.32 14.31
C ALA A 579 26.10 -35.18 15.27
N ARG A 580 26.23 -36.49 15.02
CA ARG A 580 27.08 -37.39 15.81
C ARG A 580 28.57 -37.08 15.68
N GLU A 581 28.99 -36.46 14.59
CA GLU A 581 30.38 -36.08 14.34
C GLU A 581 30.73 -34.73 14.98
N ILE A 582 29.80 -33.77 14.93
CA ILE A 582 30.07 -32.37 15.28
C ILE A 582 29.63 -32.01 16.70
N LEU A 583 28.55 -32.60 17.22
CA LEU A 583 28.02 -32.24 18.53
C LEU A 583 28.80 -32.94 19.65
N THR A 584 29.06 -32.18 20.70
CA THR A 584 29.66 -32.69 21.94
C THR A 584 28.61 -32.83 23.05
N PRO A 585 28.75 -33.82 23.96
CA PRO A 585 27.80 -33.98 25.06
C PRO A 585 27.70 -32.71 25.93
N GLY A 586 26.47 -32.23 26.15
CA GLY A 586 26.18 -31.02 26.93
C GLY A 586 26.06 -29.72 26.13
N GLU A 587 26.34 -29.71 24.83
CA GLU A 587 26.02 -28.55 23.97
C GLU A 587 24.51 -28.33 23.88
N LYS A 588 24.12 -27.05 23.91
CA LYS A 588 22.73 -26.62 23.84
C LYS A 588 22.32 -26.36 22.40
N VAL A 589 21.29 -27.04 21.95
CA VAL A 589 20.82 -27.01 20.57
C VAL A 589 19.40 -26.45 20.53
N LEU A 590 19.20 -25.37 19.79
CA LEU A 590 17.88 -24.90 19.39
C LEU A 590 17.56 -25.47 18.00
N ARG A 591 16.61 -26.39 17.93
CA ARG A 591 16.02 -26.83 16.67
C ARG A 591 14.75 -26.03 16.42
N VAL A 592 14.68 -25.35 15.27
CA VAL A 592 13.45 -24.68 14.84
C VAL A 592 12.83 -25.39 13.65
N ARG A 593 11.50 -25.56 13.70
CA ARG A 593 10.76 -26.32 12.69
C ARG A 593 9.34 -25.82 12.47
N SER A 594 8.66 -26.45 11.52
CA SER A 594 7.24 -26.27 11.27
C SER A 594 6.37 -27.13 12.20
N ASP A 595 5.08 -26.84 12.22
CA ASP A 595 4.04 -27.66 12.86
C ASP A 595 3.93 -29.08 12.28
N LYS A 596 4.42 -29.31 11.05
CA LYS A 596 4.33 -30.60 10.34
C LYS A 596 5.56 -31.49 10.51
N ALA A 597 6.72 -30.92 10.85
CA ALA A 597 7.93 -31.71 11.02
C ALA A 597 7.90 -32.48 12.34
N GLY A 598 8.21 -33.78 12.30
CA GLY A 598 8.19 -34.66 13.47
C GLY A 598 9.39 -34.50 14.43
N PRO A 599 9.37 -35.21 15.57
CA PRO A 599 10.38 -35.12 16.62
C PRO A 599 11.67 -35.91 16.31
N GLU A 600 11.72 -36.73 15.26
CA GLU A 600 12.74 -37.77 15.04
C GLU A 600 14.17 -37.21 14.97
N LEU A 601 14.33 -36.00 14.44
CA LEU A 601 15.63 -35.32 14.42
C LEU A 601 16.02 -34.79 15.80
N ALA A 602 15.07 -34.22 16.57
CA ALA A 602 15.35 -33.80 17.93
C ALA A 602 15.75 -34.98 18.81
N ASP A 603 15.11 -36.13 18.64
CA ASP A 603 15.43 -37.35 19.37
C ASP A 603 16.84 -37.85 19.03
N ALA A 604 17.22 -37.86 17.75
CA ALA A 604 18.58 -38.23 17.34
C ALA A 604 19.67 -37.24 17.79
N LEU A 605 19.34 -35.95 17.89
CA LEU A 605 20.24 -34.94 18.48
C LEU A 605 20.45 -35.20 19.98
N ARG A 606 19.38 -35.57 20.71
CA ARG A 606 19.47 -35.95 22.14
C ARG A 606 20.25 -37.24 22.35
N GLU A 607 20.12 -38.23 21.47
CA GLU A 607 20.92 -39.46 21.48
C GLU A 607 22.42 -39.18 21.36
N SER A 608 22.80 -38.06 20.75
CA SER A 608 24.20 -37.61 20.63
C SER A 608 24.71 -36.89 21.91
N GLY A 609 23.88 -36.78 22.95
CA GLY A 609 24.23 -36.17 24.24
C GLY A 609 23.99 -34.67 24.34
N ALA A 610 23.35 -34.05 23.33
CA ALA A 610 23.03 -32.63 23.33
C ALA A 610 21.75 -32.30 24.13
N GLU A 611 21.69 -31.09 24.70
CA GLU A 611 20.48 -30.53 25.31
C GLU A 611 19.64 -29.84 24.22
N VAL A 612 18.54 -30.48 23.81
CA VAL A 612 17.76 -30.03 22.62
C VAL A 612 16.43 -29.40 23.00
N GLU A 613 16.31 -28.11 22.71
CA GLU A 613 15.04 -27.40 22.63
C GLU A 613 14.48 -27.51 21.20
N ASP A 614 13.26 -28.03 21.06
CA ASP A 614 12.61 -28.25 19.76
C ASP A 614 11.39 -27.34 19.64
N ALA A 615 11.53 -26.24 18.90
CA ALA A 615 10.55 -25.17 18.81
C ALA A 615 9.82 -25.17 17.46
N ILE A 616 8.49 -25.06 17.52
CA ILE A 616 7.65 -24.78 16.35
C ILE A 616 7.58 -23.27 16.19
N ILE A 617 8.13 -22.75 15.09
CA ILE A 617 8.21 -21.30 14.86
C ILE A 617 7.25 -20.80 13.77
N TYR A 618 6.61 -21.71 13.03
CA TYR A 618 5.57 -21.36 12.06
C TYR A 618 4.60 -22.53 11.81
N ASP A 619 3.39 -22.16 11.37
CA ASP A 619 2.33 -23.08 10.96
C ASP A 619 2.16 -23.09 9.43
N ASN A 620 1.90 -24.26 8.86
CA ASN A 620 1.51 -24.43 7.45
C ASN A 620 -0.01 -24.31 7.33
N ALA A 621 -0.49 -23.11 7.01
CA ALA A 621 -1.90 -22.85 6.76
C ALA A 621 -2.24 -23.15 5.30
N ARG A 622 -3.32 -23.90 5.05
CA ARG A 622 -3.81 -24.15 3.69
C ARG A 622 -4.44 -22.89 3.12
N ILE A 623 -4.23 -22.65 1.83
CA ILE A 623 -4.91 -21.61 1.07
C ILE A 623 -5.98 -22.30 0.22
N GLU A 624 -7.23 -21.89 0.40
CA GLU A 624 -8.37 -22.36 -0.38
C GLU A 624 -8.56 -21.43 -1.58
N HIS A 625 -8.57 -22.01 -2.79
CA HIS A 625 -8.85 -21.27 -4.02
C HIS A 625 -10.24 -21.62 -4.55
N LYS A 626 -10.96 -20.62 -5.06
CA LYS A 626 -12.34 -20.81 -5.54
C LYS A 626 -12.40 -21.63 -6.84
N GLU A 627 -11.44 -21.40 -7.73
CA GLU A 627 -11.40 -22.01 -9.06
C GLU A 627 -9.97 -22.40 -9.39
N LEU A 628 -9.81 -23.52 -10.09
CA LEU A 628 -8.53 -23.96 -10.62
C LEU A 628 -8.34 -23.37 -12.02
N PRO A 629 -7.31 -22.52 -12.25
CA PRO A 629 -7.09 -21.94 -13.57
C PRO A 629 -6.66 -23.02 -14.58
N ALA A 630 -6.80 -22.73 -15.87
CA ALA A 630 -6.29 -23.62 -16.91
C ALA A 630 -4.76 -23.60 -16.95
N PHE A 631 -4.13 -24.76 -16.76
CA PHE A 631 -2.68 -24.95 -16.83
C PHE A 631 -2.30 -26.15 -17.70
N ASP A 632 -1.04 -26.22 -18.12
CA ASP A 632 -0.48 -27.35 -18.88
C ASP A 632 0.48 -28.19 -18.03
N ALA A 633 1.20 -27.55 -17.11
CA ALA A 633 2.11 -28.18 -16.17
C ALA A 633 1.92 -27.62 -14.77
N VAL A 634 2.23 -28.41 -13.75
CA VAL A 634 2.20 -27.99 -12.34
C VAL A 634 3.52 -28.28 -11.67
N PHE A 635 3.99 -27.32 -10.87
CA PHE A 635 5.17 -27.46 -10.04
C PHE A 635 4.79 -27.57 -8.57
N PHE A 636 5.07 -28.75 -8.00
CA PHE A 636 4.93 -29.00 -6.57
C PHE A 636 6.27 -28.78 -5.85
N ALA A 637 6.31 -27.69 -5.07
CA ALA A 637 7.47 -27.33 -4.26
C ALA A 637 7.52 -28.06 -2.90
N SER A 638 6.45 -28.76 -2.50
CA SER A 638 6.40 -29.51 -1.25
C SER A 638 5.33 -30.59 -1.24
N ALA A 639 5.50 -31.60 -0.39
CA ALA A 639 4.50 -32.61 -0.09
C ALA A 639 3.16 -31.99 0.38
N SER A 640 3.22 -30.96 1.23
CA SER A 640 2.01 -30.25 1.69
C SER A 640 1.24 -29.57 0.55
N GLY A 641 1.94 -29.10 -0.48
CA GLY A 641 1.31 -28.56 -1.69
C GLY A 641 0.56 -29.62 -2.49
N VAL A 642 1.15 -30.81 -2.62
CA VAL A 642 0.49 -31.98 -3.26
C VAL A 642 -0.80 -32.34 -2.52
N GLU A 643 -0.72 -32.53 -1.21
CA GLU A 643 -1.87 -32.86 -0.36
C GLU A 643 -2.99 -31.82 -0.45
N SER A 644 -2.61 -30.54 -0.45
CA SER A 644 -3.59 -29.44 -0.54
C SER A 644 -4.25 -29.39 -1.92
N PHE A 645 -3.50 -29.63 -2.99
CA PHE A 645 -4.02 -29.64 -4.35
C PHE A 645 -5.00 -30.78 -4.57
N ILE A 646 -4.60 -32.00 -4.23
CA ILE A 646 -5.43 -33.20 -4.37
C ILE A 646 -6.66 -33.08 -3.46
N GLY A 647 -6.51 -32.53 -2.25
CA GLY A 647 -7.64 -32.28 -1.35
C GLY A 647 -8.70 -31.33 -1.91
N GLN A 648 -8.30 -30.33 -2.72
CA GLN A 648 -9.21 -29.34 -3.29
C GLN A 648 -9.83 -29.79 -4.63
N TRP A 649 -9.06 -30.42 -5.52
CA TRP A 649 -9.51 -30.71 -6.90
C TRP A 649 -9.48 -32.19 -7.29
N GLY A 650 -8.95 -33.06 -6.43
CA GLY A 650 -8.82 -34.49 -6.69
C GLY A 650 -7.76 -34.82 -7.74
N VAL A 651 -7.41 -36.11 -7.81
CA VAL A 651 -6.34 -36.62 -8.71
C VAL A 651 -6.65 -36.43 -10.20
N ALA A 652 -7.93 -36.47 -10.59
CA ALA A 652 -8.37 -36.33 -11.98
C ALA A 652 -8.01 -34.96 -12.60
N SER A 653 -7.79 -33.93 -11.75
CA SER A 653 -7.39 -32.60 -12.21
C SER A 653 -5.97 -32.55 -12.80
N LEU A 654 -5.15 -33.60 -12.59
CA LEU A 654 -3.81 -33.75 -13.18
C LEU A 654 -3.82 -34.57 -14.48
N GLU A 655 -4.96 -35.07 -14.93
CA GLU A 655 -5.04 -35.82 -16.19
C GLU A 655 -4.60 -34.95 -17.38
N ASN A 656 -3.71 -35.52 -18.22
CA ASN A 656 -3.10 -34.84 -19.37
C ASN A 656 -2.29 -33.58 -19.00
N LYS A 657 -1.86 -33.44 -17.74
CA LYS A 657 -0.95 -32.38 -17.28
C LYS A 657 0.43 -32.97 -17.03
N THR A 658 1.45 -32.12 -17.05
CA THR A 658 2.81 -32.51 -16.66
C THR A 658 3.07 -32.11 -15.20
N ALA A 659 3.29 -33.08 -14.32
CA ALA A 659 3.61 -32.81 -12.92
C ALA A 659 5.13 -32.87 -12.66
N VAL A 660 5.72 -31.75 -12.23
CA VAL A 660 7.11 -31.69 -11.77
C VAL A 660 7.17 -31.48 -10.27
N VAL A 661 7.98 -32.30 -9.59
CA VAL A 661 8.19 -32.22 -8.13
C VAL A 661 9.62 -31.81 -7.82
N ILE A 662 9.80 -31.02 -6.76
CA ILE A 662 11.12 -30.51 -6.36
C ILE A 662 12.07 -31.62 -5.85
N GLY A 663 11.56 -32.78 -5.43
CA GLY A 663 12.41 -33.87 -4.95
C GLY A 663 11.63 -35.04 -4.37
N ASN A 664 12.37 -36.08 -3.96
CA ASN A 664 11.81 -37.37 -3.55
C ASN A 664 10.71 -37.30 -2.48
N PRO A 665 10.83 -36.51 -1.39
CA PRO A 665 9.75 -36.44 -0.40
C PRO A 665 8.43 -35.91 -0.97
N THR A 666 8.49 -35.08 -2.02
CA THR A 666 7.29 -34.60 -2.72
C THR A 666 6.78 -35.63 -3.73
N ALA A 667 7.67 -36.43 -4.33
CA ALA A 667 7.29 -37.59 -5.14
C ALA A 667 6.55 -38.65 -4.31
N GLU A 668 7.08 -39.00 -3.14
CA GLU A 668 6.48 -39.95 -2.19
C GLU A 668 5.06 -39.49 -1.77
N ALA A 669 4.84 -38.18 -1.62
CA ALA A 669 3.52 -37.62 -1.34
C ALA A 669 2.53 -37.83 -2.51
N MET A 670 2.99 -37.73 -3.76
CA MET A 670 2.14 -38.07 -4.91
C MET A 670 1.85 -39.58 -4.97
N GLU A 671 2.85 -40.41 -4.70
CA GLU A 671 2.71 -41.88 -4.70
C GLU A 671 1.70 -42.37 -3.67
N ALA A 672 1.61 -41.70 -2.51
CA ALA A 672 0.61 -41.97 -1.49
C ALA A 672 -0.84 -41.81 -2.00
N HIS A 673 -1.04 -41.00 -3.04
CA HIS A 673 -2.31 -40.82 -3.77
C HIS A 673 -2.39 -41.63 -5.07
N GLN A 674 -1.51 -42.63 -5.24
CA GLN A 674 -1.42 -43.48 -6.44
C GLN A 674 -1.11 -42.71 -7.72
N LEU A 675 -0.36 -41.61 -7.60
CA LEU A 675 0.14 -40.80 -8.72
C LEU A 675 1.66 -40.87 -8.79
N GLU A 676 2.22 -41.03 -9.98
CA GLU A 676 3.64 -40.86 -10.21
C GLU A 676 3.90 -39.47 -10.83
N PRO A 677 4.91 -38.71 -10.38
CA PRO A 677 5.27 -37.45 -11.02
C PRO A 677 5.88 -37.73 -12.41
N ASP A 678 5.55 -36.90 -13.40
CA ASP A 678 6.21 -36.96 -14.71
C ASP A 678 7.72 -36.67 -14.61
N VAL A 679 8.09 -35.77 -13.70
CA VAL A 679 9.46 -35.28 -13.55
C VAL A 679 9.80 -35.10 -12.07
N VAL A 680 10.88 -35.74 -11.62
CA VAL A 680 11.54 -35.41 -10.36
C VAL A 680 12.76 -34.55 -10.66
N ALA A 681 12.87 -33.40 -10.00
CA ALA A 681 13.99 -32.49 -10.21
C ALA A 681 15.34 -33.16 -9.91
N ARG A 682 16.34 -32.97 -10.79
CA ARG A 682 17.71 -33.48 -10.56
C ARG A 682 18.39 -32.86 -9.34
N GLU A 683 18.13 -31.58 -9.13
CA GLU A 683 18.54 -30.84 -7.94
C GLU A 683 17.29 -30.34 -7.23
N SER A 684 17.22 -30.49 -5.91
CA SER A 684 16.08 -30.07 -5.11
C SER A 684 16.05 -28.56 -4.87
N THR A 685 16.01 -27.82 -5.96
CA THR A 685 15.95 -26.36 -6.04
C THR A 685 14.93 -25.95 -7.10
N ILE A 686 14.42 -24.73 -7.05
CA ILE A 686 13.52 -24.20 -8.09
C ILE A 686 14.19 -24.22 -9.48
N PRO A 687 15.43 -23.72 -9.65
CA PRO A 687 16.10 -23.80 -10.95
C PRO A 687 16.24 -25.24 -11.44
N GLY A 688 16.59 -26.19 -10.56
CA GLY A 688 16.68 -27.60 -10.90
C GLY A 688 15.35 -28.20 -11.36
N ALA A 689 14.25 -27.85 -10.69
CA ALA A 689 12.91 -28.31 -11.06
C ALA A 689 12.44 -27.72 -12.40
N MET A 690 12.59 -26.41 -12.61
CA MET A 690 12.16 -25.74 -13.84
C MET A 690 12.97 -26.21 -15.06
N GLN A 691 14.29 -26.39 -14.87
CA GLN A 691 15.15 -26.95 -15.90
C GLN A 691 14.77 -28.40 -16.24
N SER A 692 14.47 -29.23 -15.23
CA SER A 692 14.05 -30.61 -15.45
C SER A 692 12.71 -30.69 -16.20
N LEU A 693 11.75 -29.80 -15.89
CA LEU A 693 10.49 -29.68 -16.61
C LEU A 693 10.73 -29.31 -18.09
N ALA A 694 11.59 -28.33 -18.34
CA ALA A 694 11.95 -27.90 -19.69
C ALA A 694 12.60 -29.05 -20.50
N GLU A 695 13.57 -29.75 -19.92
CA GLU A 695 14.23 -30.89 -20.56
C GLU A 695 13.24 -32.01 -20.93
N HIS A 696 12.29 -32.30 -20.04
CA HIS A 696 11.24 -33.29 -20.29
C HIS A 696 10.34 -32.90 -21.46
N LEU A 697 9.85 -31.66 -21.49
CA LEU A 697 8.97 -31.18 -22.55
C LEU A 697 9.70 -31.12 -23.91
N VAL A 698 10.96 -30.68 -23.92
CA VAL A 698 11.79 -30.69 -25.14
C VAL A 698 12.03 -32.12 -25.63
N SER A 699 12.32 -33.05 -24.72
CA SER A 699 12.52 -34.46 -25.07
C SER A 699 11.26 -35.08 -25.67
N LYS A 700 10.08 -34.80 -25.10
CA LYS A 700 8.78 -35.20 -25.66
C LYS A 700 8.57 -34.60 -27.06
N ALA A 701 8.85 -33.32 -27.26
CA ALA A 701 8.69 -32.67 -28.56
C ALA A 701 9.61 -33.26 -29.64
N ILE A 702 10.88 -33.55 -29.32
CA ILE A 702 11.85 -34.15 -30.25
C ILE A 702 11.40 -35.57 -30.65
N THR A 703 10.98 -36.37 -29.67
CA THR A 703 10.57 -37.76 -29.90
C THR A 703 9.25 -37.86 -30.66
N GLN A 704 8.29 -36.96 -30.42
CA GLN A 704 7.03 -36.91 -31.15
C GLN A 704 7.16 -36.35 -32.57
N SER A 705 8.13 -35.47 -32.84
CA SER A 705 8.38 -34.93 -34.19
C SER A 705 9.16 -35.88 -35.11
N SER A 706 9.63 -37.01 -34.56
CA SER A 706 10.42 -38.03 -35.26
C SER A 706 9.58 -39.24 -35.75
N LEU A 707 8.25 -39.16 -35.59
CA LEU A 707 7.22 -40.05 -36.11
C LEU A 707 6.35 -39.26 -37.09
#